data_AF-A0A2E2TBI7-F1
#
_entry.id   AF-A0A2E2TBI7-F1
#
_cell.length_a   1.000
_cell.length_b   1.000
_cell.length_c   1.000
_cell.angle_alpha   90.00
_cell.angle_beta   90.00
_cell.angle_gamma   90.00
#
_symmetry.space_group_name_H-M   'P 1'
#
loop_
_entity.id
_entity.type
_entity.pdbx_description
1 polymer ?
#
loop_
_entity_poly.entity_id
_entity_poly.type
_entity_poly.pdbx_seq_one_letter_code
_entity_poly.pdbx_strand_id
1 'polypeptide(L)'
;MLKLVSFIFLLSVTASSGYAQYTKLNDYRLFDSVVVKQRSDSLSFPWAGGFLQPIFSEINLNQDSLSDLIVFDKGSFQHRTFIRSKPGANYQLVRTYSSQIATSRFFSLFVDYNQDGLEDQFFNENGIIGVNKNTSSNGNELTFERLRFNDVNNKNRKSIKGSFSYDNNILPFTVGASEVPAIADFDGDGDIDFVNLAVGLGSAYLYENTGSNNHSSLDSLEFTLTNFCWGGFIDNPTAFFINMGSCAGKFLPSGSRHGGANLSTTDLDCNGLPDLMIGFVGEQKVIGLFNNGASNVARMTEQDTSFPKSSKTIRSNLFPHLSTIKINNDSIDDFLVSPLDDVSGANHKQVQYYESIPDTSCKMNYVPARSFISEELIDIGEQSRFVLIDINGDSLLDILGSSLKLNDGDTVWNSIFYWKNCGTRIQPSFELISESFLPLPFTNNYDINIQPIDFDADGSIDLVLSNEDGRLKWLKNIALPGDSCQFIETPSTLDSLKLDPFPKITFFDFNRDSLPDLLAGSKETYLKYYENTGLRGNPEFKKAITKKNFSGISLADEFGNGYLQPTVIVSDSTGVNTNTLDQKTYLYIGTASGWLYQFVNDSAATFDDYQLCDSLFLYNRYVTPFSGDLNGDNKPDMIFGMNTGGASILMKDAGFIIPKPKEKDKDPEIIDTTTVMENNSHQKTLWKVYPNPANDKVTIEIIDHQEASNTQLLLQNINGQTVLKAQNINPINQLDISDLTSSVYFIQLRNASHSQSIKLVKY
;
A
#
# COMPACT_ATOMS: atom_id res chain seq x y z
N MET A 1 -1.26 30.51 79.94
CA MET A 1 -0.02 29.70 79.97
C MET A 1 -0.32 28.39 79.23
N LEU A 2 -0.27 28.43 77.90
CA LEU A 2 -0.63 27.30 77.01
C LEU A 2 0.59 26.37 76.85
N LYS A 3 0.41 25.07 77.11
CA LYS A 3 1.39 24.03 76.78
C LYS A 3 1.10 23.52 75.38
N LEU A 4 2.05 23.74 74.47
CA LEU A 4 2.09 23.21 73.12
C LEU A 4 2.50 21.73 73.16
N VAL A 5 1.71 20.86 72.52
CA VAL A 5 2.06 19.46 72.25
C VAL A 5 2.58 19.41 70.81
N SER A 6 3.81 18.94 70.62
CA SER A 6 4.42 18.70 69.32
C SER A 6 3.85 17.44 68.68
N PHE A 7 3.29 17.55 67.47
CA PHE A 7 3.01 16.43 66.58
C PHE A 7 3.95 16.55 65.37
N ILE A 8 4.85 15.58 65.22
CA ILE A 8 5.73 15.44 64.05
C ILE A 8 4.94 14.65 63.01
N PHE A 9 4.59 15.29 61.89
CA PHE A 9 4.05 14.62 60.71
C PHE A 9 5.22 14.24 59.79
N LEU A 10 5.51 12.94 59.69
CA LEU A 10 6.43 12.39 58.71
C LEU A 10 5.66 12.26 57.38
N LEU A 11 5.87 13.17 56.42
CA LEU A 11 5.43 12.97 55.04
C LEU A 11 6.44 12.06 54.33
N SER A 12 6.07 10.79 54.12
CA SER A 12 6.74 9.93 53.16
C SER A 12 6.30 10.32 51.75
N VAL A 13 7.11 11.14 51.06
CA VAL A 13 7.00 11.34 49.61
C VAL A 13 7.55 10.08 48.94
N THR A 14 6.69 9.14 48.59
CA THR A 14 7.02 8.12 47.60
C THR A 14 7.04 8.81 46.24
N ALA A 15 8.23 9.14 45.75
CA ALA A 15 8.42 9.52 44.36
C ALA A 15 8.14 8.28 43.50
N SER A 16 6.93 8.20 42.95
CA SER A 16 6.67 7.34 41.80
C SER A 16 7.40 7.97 40.61
N SER A 17 8.56 7.43 40.26
CA SER A 17 9.17 7.66 38.95
C SER A 17 8.24 7.06 37.90
N GLY A 18 7.30 7.86 37.39
CA GLY A 18 6.59 7.53 36.17
C GLY A 18 7.62 7.49 35.05
N TYR A 19 7.87 6.31 34.50
CA TYR A 19 8.54 6.21 33.21
C TYR A 19 7.60 6.90 32.20
N ALA A 20 8.02 8.04 31.65
CA ALA A 20 7.29 8.69 30.57
C ALA A 20 7.20 7.71 29.40
N GLN A 21 5.99 7.41 28.97
CA GLN A 21 5.75 6.55 27.81
C GLN A 21 6.13 7.35 26.56
N TYR A 22 7.05 6.82 25.75
CA TYR A 22 7.42 7.44 24.48
C TYR A 22 6.16 7.67 23.63
N THR A 23 6.11 8.76 22.86
CA THR A 23 5.21 8.83 21.71
C THR A 23 5.49 7.62 20.84
N LYS A 24 4.48 6.79 20.57
CA LYS A 24 4.64 5.59 19.75
C LYS A 24 4.20 5.86 18.32
N LEU A 25 4.86 5.25 17.35
CA LEU A 25 4.38 5.26 15.97
C LEU A 25 2.98 4.65 15.87
N ASN A 26 2.67 3.66 16.72
CA ASN A 26 1.35 3.06 16.82
C ASN A 26 0.22 4.01 17.29
N ASP A 27 0.52 5.25 17.68
CA ASP A 27 -0.50 6.28 17.97
C ASP A 27 -0.97 7.01 16.71
N TYR A 28 -0.20 6.93 15.61
CA TYR A 28 -0.58 7.54 14.33
C TYR A 28 -1.70 6.79 13.62
N ARG A 29 -2.50 7.56 12.90
CA ARG A 29 -3.67 7.12 12.15
C ARG A 29 -3.66 7.77 10.77
N LEU A 30 -4.17 7.07 9.76
CA LEU A 30 -4.33 7.64 8.41
C LEU A 30 -5.49 8.64 8.41
N PHE A 31 -5.25 9.86 7.99
CA PHE A 31 -6.24 10.93 8.02
C PHE A 31 -6.63 11.40 6.62
N ASP A 32 -7.86 11.11 6.21
CA ASP A 32 -8.34 11.31 4.83
C ASP A 32 -9.27 12.52 4.66
N SER A 33 -9.57 13.25 5.74
CA SER A 33 -10.62 14.27 5.72
C SER A 33 -10.16 15.68 5.34
N VAL A 34 -8.85 15.90 5.10
CA VAL A 34 -8.37 17.20 4.63
C VAL A 34 -8.86 17.42 3.20
N VAL A 35 -9.52 18.55 2.94
CA VAL A 35 -10.04 18.85 1.60
C VAL A 35 -8.91 19.31 0.69
N VAL A 36 -8.87 18.79 -0.54
CA VAL A 36 -7.94 19.25 -1.58
C VAL A 36 -8.75 19.66 -2.80
N LYS A 37 -8.46 20.84 -3.34
CA LYS A 37 -9.10 21.39 -4.54
C LYS A 37 -8.13 21.37 -5.70
N GLN A 38 -8.64 21.00 -6.85
CA GLN A 38 -7.95 21.10 -8.12
C GLN A 38 -8.90 21.79 -9.11
N ARG A 39 -8.54 23.01 -9.53
CA ARG A 39 -9.43 23.92 -10.27
C ARG A 39 -10.66 24.28 -9.43
N SER A 40 -11.87 24.11 -9.95
CA SER A 40 -13.13 24.41 -9.24
C SER A 40 -13.61 23.29 -8.33
N ASP A 41 -13.02 22.10 -8.42
CA ASP A 41 -13.59 20.87 -7.86
C ASP A 41 -12.75 20.38 -6.68
N SER A 42 -13.40 19.71 -5.72
CA SER A 42 -12.72 19.05 -4.60
C SER A 42 -12.49 17.59 -4.94
N LEU A 43 -11.27 17.12 -4.73
CA LEU A 43 -10.91 15.72 -4.92
C LEU A 43 -11.61 14.86 -3.86
N SER A 44 -12.16 13.74 -4.29
CA SER A 44 -12.87 12.80 -3.40
C SER A 44 -11.91 11.95 -2.55
N PHE A 45 -10.72 11.63 -3.06
CA PHE A 45 -9.76 10.73 -2.41
C PHE A 45 -8.31 11.25 -2.43
N PRO A 46 -8.03 12.52 -2.12
CA PRO A 46 -6.70 13.12 -2.30
C PRO A 46 -5.60 12.41 -1.52
N TRP A 47 -5.94 11.78 -0.39
CA TRP A 47 -5.01 11.11 0.53
C TRP A 47 -5.02 9.59 0.42
N ALA A 48 -5.72 9.02 -0.56
CA ALA A 48 -5.70 7.58 -0.79
C ALA A 48 -4.34 7.06 -1.30
N GLY A 49 -3.41 7.97 -1.63
CA GLY A 49 -2.25 7.72 -2.48
C GLY A 49 -2.61 7.73 -3.98
N GLY A 50 -1.62 7.80 -4.85
CA GLY A 50 -1.78 7.82 -6.32
C GLY A 50 -1.77 6.41 -6.89
N PHE A 51 -1.76 6.26 -8.22
CA PHE A 51 -1.57 4.97 -8.87
C PHE A 51 -0.27 4.96 -9.67
N LEU A 52 0.38 3.80 -9.79
CA LEU A 52 1.48 3.60 -10.72
C LEU A 52 1.06 2.68 -11.85
N GLN A 53 0.77 1.42 -11.52
CA GLN A 53 0.35 0.39 -12.49
C GLN A 53 -0.88 -0.35 -11.97
N PRO A 54 -2.05 0.31 -11.94
CA PRO A 54 -3.25 -0.23 -11.33
C PRO A 54 -3.92 -1.28 -12.23
N ILE A 55 -4.31 -2.40 -11.63
CA ILE A 55 -5.19 -3.43 -12.20
C ILE A 55 -6.47 -3.42 -11.38
N PHE A 56 -7.61 -3.28 -12.05
CA PHE A 56 -8.91 -3.12 -11.41
C PHE A 56 -9.69 -4.43 -11.46
N SER A 57 -10.45 -4.73 -10.41
CA SER A 57 -11.42 -5.83 -10.40
C SER A 57 -12.66 -5.43 -9.63
N GLU A 58 -13.78 -6.03 -10.00
CA GLU A 58 -15.02 -5.96 -9.22
C GLU A 58 -14.96 -7.00 -8.09
N ILE A 59 -15.54 -6.64 -6.96
CA ILE A 59 -15.74 -7.54 -5.81
C ILE A 59 -16.88 -6.99 -4.96
N ASN A 60 -17.65 -7.82 -4.28
CA ASN A 60 -18.61 -7.36 -3.29
C ASN A 60 -18.00 -7.37 -1.87
N LEU A 61 -17.44 -6.24 -1.42
CA LEU A 61 -16.71 -6.16 -0.14
C LEU A 61 -17.65 -6.15 1.07
N ASN A 62 -18.77 -5.43 0.95
CA ASN A 62 -19.73 -5.25 2.04
C ASN A 62 -20.97 -6.18 1.94
N GLN A 63 -20.96 -7.11 0.98
CA GLN A 63 -22.04 -8.07 0.72
C GLN A 63 -23.41 -7.41 0.49
N ASP A 64 -23.44 -6.25 -0.17
CA ASP A 64 -24.67 -5.61 -0.62
C ASP A 64 -25.01 -6.01 -2.08
N SER A 65 -25.88 -5.28 -2.77
CA SER A 65 -26.28 -5.61 -4.15
C SER A 65 -25.40 -4.97 -5.22
N LEU A 66 -24.40 -4.19 -4.84
CA LEU A 66 -23.54 -3.42 -5.72
C LEU A 66 -22.13 -4.03 -5.70
N SER A 67 -21.52 -4.15 -6.88
CA SER A 67 -20.11 -4.51 -6.96
C SER A 67 -19.25 -3.31 -6.56
N ASP A 68 -18.41 -3.52 -5.56
CA ASP A 68 -17.37 -2.61 -5.13
C ASP A 68 -16.14 -2.72 -6.04
N LEU A 69 -15.11 -1.93 -5.75
CA LEU A 69 -13.89 -1.90 -6.53
C LEU A 69 -12.68 -2.26 -5.66
N ILE A 70 -11.86 -3.15 -6.17
CA ILE A 70 -10.52 -3.41 -5.67
C ILE A 70 -9.48 -3.06 -6.74
N VAL A 71 -8.41 -2.40 -6.31
CA VAL A 71 -7.32 -1.96 -7.17
C VAL A 71 -6.03 -2.57 -6.67
N PHE A 72 -5.44 -3.47 -7.44
CA PHE A 72 -4.09 -3.96 -7.20
C PHE A 72 -3.10 -3.08 -7.96
N ASP A 73 -2.21 -2.40 -7.25
CA ASP A 73 -1.18 -1.59 -7.88
C ASP A 73 0.13 -2.40 -7.96
N LYS A 74 0.48 -2.86 -9.17
CA LYS A 74 1.69 -3.63 -9.44
C LYS A 74 2.96 -2.88 -9.03
N GLY A 75 2.95 -1.55 -9.03
CA GLY A 75 4.08 -0.74 -8.60
C GLY A 75 4.35 -0.77 -7.09
N SER A 76 3.33 -0.97 -6.26
CA SER A 76 3.48 -1.05 -4.79
C SER A 76 3.30 -2.44 -4.21
N PHE A 77 2.72 -3.38 -4.97
CA PHE A 77 2.31 -4.71 -4.52
C PHE A 77 1.15 -4.70 -3.52
N GLN A 78 0.36 -3.62 -3.52
CA GLN A 78 -0.68 -3.39 -2.52
C GLN A 78 -2.05 -3.21 -3.16
N HIS A 79 -3.06 -3.58 -2.39
CA HIS A 79 -4.46 -3.44 -2.76
C HIS A 79 -5.08 -2.21 -2.10
N ARG A 80 -5.92 -1.51 -2.85
CA ARG A 80 -6.82 -0.47 -2.35
C ARG A 80 -8.25 -0.85 -2.63
N THR A 81 -9.13 -0.54 -1.69
CA THR A 81 -10.52 -0.95 -1.72
C THR A 81 -11.45 0.25 -1.65
N PHE A 82 -12.51 0.22 -2.46
CA PHE A 82 -13.49 1.29 -2.54
C PHE A 82 -14.91 0.71 -2.57
N ILE A 83 -15.75 1.09 -1.62
CA ILE A 83 -17.16 0.67 -1.59
C ILE A 83 -17.98 1.56 -2.54
N ARG A 84 -18.87 0.95 -3.31
CA ARG A 84 -19.81 1.66 -4.18
C ARG A 84 -21.06 2.02 -3.38
N SER A 85 -21.28 3.31 -3.18
CA SER A 85 -22.41 3.82 -2.39
C SER A 85 -23.75 3.87 -3.15
N LYS A 86 -23.71 3.90 -4.49
CA LYS A 86 -24.87 3.89 -5.41
C LYS A 86 -24.41 3.53 -6.84
N PRO A 87 -25.32 3.14 -7.76
CA PRO A 87 -24.97 2.85 -9.15
C PRO A 87 -24.16 3.97 -9.83
N GLY A 88 -23.33 3.62 -10.82
CA GLY A 88 -22.37 4.53 -11.44
C GLY A 88 -21.04 4.61 -10.67
N ALA A 89 -20.15 5.51 -11.10
CA ALA A 89 -18.81 5.72 -10.51
C ALA A 89 -18.82 6.41 -9.12
N ASN A 90 -19.67 5.96 -8.20
CA ASN A 90 -19.90 6.57 -6.89
C ASN A 90 -19.26 5.77 -5.75
N TYR A 91 -17.94 5.92 -5.64
CA TYR A 91 -17.13 5.14 -4.72
C TYR A 91 -16.82 5.88 -3.40
N GLN A 92 -16.40 5.12 -2.39
CA GLN A 92 -15.89 5.61 -1.11
C GLN A 92 -14.65 4.81 -0.74
N LEU A 93 -13.54 5.47 -0.41
CA LEU A 93 -12.33 4.81 0.06
C LEU A 93 -12.59 4.04 1.35
N VAL A 94 -12.16 2.78 1.41
CA VAL A 94 -12.18 1.97 2.62
C VAL A 94 -10.81 1.34 2.82
N ARG A 95 -10.27 1.44 4.04
CA ARG A 95 -8.90 0.98 4.35
C ARG A 95 -8.85 -0.34 5.14
N THR A 96 -9.98 -0.83 5.64
CA THR A 96 -10.06 -2.05 6.48
C THR A 96 -9.74 -3.34 5.72
N TYR A 97 -10.15 -3.45 4.46
CA TYR A 97 -10.04 -4.69 3.70
C TYR A 97 -8.64 -4.93 3.11
N SER A 98 -7.88 -3.88 2.78
CA SER A 98 -6.53 -3.96 2.18
C SER A 98 -5.57 -4.91 2.92
N SER A 99 -5.62 -4.93 4.25
CA SER A 99 -4.77 -5.79 5.08
C SER A 99 -5.19 -7.26 5.11
N GLN A 100 -6.43 -7.56 4.71
CA GLN A 100 -7.03 -8.91 4.76
C GLN A 100 -6.84 -9.69 3.45
N ILE A 101 -6.55 -8.99 2.35
CA ILE A 101 -6.31 -9.59 1.03
C ILE A 101 -4.92 -10.23 0.99
N ALA A 102 -4.79 -11.42 0.40
CA ALA A 102 -3.47 -12.02 0.28
C ALA A 102 -2.60 -11.17 -0.66
N THR A 103 -1.31 -11.11 -0.35
CA THR A 103 -0.38 -10.30 -1.13
C THR A 103 -0.14 -10.91 -2.52
N SER A 104 0.18 -10.04 -3.45
CA SER A 104 0.44 -10.35 -4.86
C SER A 104 1.56 -9.45 -5.36
N ARG A 105 2.16 -9.78 -6.52
CA ARG A 105 3.28 -8.99 -7.05
C ARG A 105 3.12 -8.58 -8.50
N PHE A 106 2.70 -9.50 -9.36
CA PHE A 106 2.62 -9.22 -10.81
C PHE A 106 1.18 -8.95 -11.27
N PHE A 107 0.22 -9.70 -10.77
CA PHE A 107 -1.20 -9.38 -10.90
C PHE A 107 -1.99 -9.91 -9.70
N SER A 108 -3.17 -9.33 -9.50
CA SER A 108 -4.23 -9.84 -8.63
C SER A 108 -5.55 -9.49 -9.29
N LEU A 109 -6.35 -10.51 -9.60
CA LEU A 109 -7.66 -10.43 -10.23
C LEU A 109 -8.68 -11.09 -9.29
N PHE A 110 -9.94 -10.65 -9.36
CA PHE A 110 -11.03 -11.18 -8.55
C PHE A 110 -12.13 -11.72 -9.45
N VAL A 111 -12.44 -13.01 -9.29
CA VAL A 111 -13.41 -13.76 -10.11
C VAL A 111 -14.09 -14.78 -9.20
N ASP A 112 -15.42 -14.80 -9.18
CA ASP A 112 -16.23 -15.82 -8.49
C ASP A 112 -16.17 -17.13 -9.28
N TYR A 113 -15.24 -18.03 -8.91
CA TYR A 113 -14.98 -19.22 -9.72
C TYR A 113 -15.99 -20.34 -9.49
N ASN A 114 -16.61 -20.37 -8.31
CA ASN A 114 -17.54 -21.40 -7.89
C ASN A 114 -19.01 -20.93 -7.91
N GLN A 115 -19.25 -19.70 -8.36
CA GLN A 115 -20.56 -19.08 -8.50
C GLN A 115 -21.33 -19.00 -7.17
N ASP A 116 -20.62 -18.74 -6.06
CA ASP A 116 -21.23 -18.58 -4.74
C ASP A 116 -21.57 -17.13 -4.39
N GLY A 117 -21.30 -16.20 -5.31
CA GLY A 117 -21.54 -14.77 -5.16
C GLY A 117 -20.41 -14.03 -4.43
N LEU A 118 -19.28 -14.68 -4.15
CA LEU A 118 -18.10 -14.08 -3.53
C LEU A 118 -16.90 -14.18 -4.47
N GLU A 119 -16.39 -13.04 -4.94
CA GLU A 119 -15.26 -13.08 -5.87
C GLU A 119 -13.97 -13.55 -5.18
N ASP A 120 -13.30 -14.51 -5.82
CA ASP A 120 -12.08 -15.16 -5.34
C ASP A 120 -10.83 -14.52 -5.92
N GLN A 121 -9.74 -14.52 -5.15
CA GLN A 121 -8.49 -13.90 -5.57
C GLN A 121 -7.64 -14.85 -6.41
N PHE A 122 -7.47 -14.56 -7.70
CA PHE A 122 -6.44 -15.13 -8.55
C PHE A 122 -5.22 -14.21 -8.57
N PHE A 123 -4.04 -14.72 -8.24
CA PHE A 123 -2.86 -13.85 -8.12
C PHE A 123 -1.57 -14.51 -8.61
N ASN A 124 -0.58 -13.67 -8.91
CA ASN A 124 0.80 -14.09 -9.12
C ASN A 124 1.73 -13.44 -8.09
N GLU A 125 2.38 -14.29 -7.29
CA GLU A 125 3.38 -13.92 -6.30
C GLU A 125 4.72 -14.56 -6.69
N ASN A 126 5.65 -13.76 -7.25
CA ASN A 126 6.99 -14.23 -7.64
C ASN A 126 6.98 -15.43 -8.60
N GLY A 127 6.06 -15.44 -9.57
CA GLY A 127 5.89 -16.52 -10.55
C GLY A 127 5.03 -17.68 -10.03
N ILE A 128 4.59 -17.64 -8.78
CA ILE A 128 3.61 -18.58 -8.24
C ILE A 128 2.22 -18.05 -8.54
N ILE A 129 1.51 -18.73 -9.42
CA ILE A 129 0.07 -18.50 -9.60
C ILE A 129 -0.69 -19.29 -8.54
N GLY A 130 -1.61 -18.63 -7.86
CA GLY A 130 -2.43 -19.25 -6.83
C GLY A 130 -3.82 -18.66 -6.79
N VAL A 131 -4.69 -19.32 -6.02
CA VAL A 131 -6.08 -18.90 -5.82
C VAL A 131 -6.37 -18.89 -4.32
N ASN A 132 -6.98 -17.81 -3.84
CA ASN A 132 -7.57 -17.75 -2.51
C ASN A 132 -9.08 -17.68 -2.64
N LYS A 133 -9.77 -18.70 -2.14
CA LYS A 133 -11.22 -18.76 -2.10
C LYS A 133 -11.76 -17.77 -1.08
N ASN A 134 -12.68 -16.91 -1.47
CA ASN A 134 -13.38 -16.01 -0.58
C ASN A 134 -14.36 -16.83 0.28
N THR A 135 -14.27 -16.66 1.60
CA THR A 135 -15.07 -17.41 2.59
C THR A 135 -15.80 -16.46 3.54
N SER A 136 -15.89 -15.19 3.14
CA SER A 136 -16.43 -14.12 3.97
C SER A 136 -17.88 -14.40 4.33
N SER A 137 -18.17 -14.35 5.63
CA SER A 137 -19.51 -14.66 6.16
C SER A 137 -20.35 -13.41 6.45
N ASN A 138 -19.75 -12.23 6.39
CA ASN A 138 -20.41 -10.94 6.59
C ASN A 138 -19.62 -9.80 5.93
N GLY A 139 -20.32 -8.72 5.58
CA GLY A 139 -19.74 -7.55 4.91
C GLY A 139 -18.92 -6.60 5.78
N ASN A 140 -18.28 -7.05 6.87
CA ASN A 140 -17.33 -6.24 7.65
C ASN A 140 -15.90 -6.80 7.62
N GLU A 141 -15.71 -8.01 7.11
CA GLU A 141 -14.43 -8.69 7.08
C GLU A 141 -14.33 -9.52 5.80
N LEU A 142 -13.17 -9.46 5.16
CA LEU A 142 -12.83 -10.28 4.01
C LEU A 142 -11.95 -11.44 4.49
N THR A 143 -12.43 -12.67 4.36
CA THR A 143 -11.68 -13.87 4.76
C THR A 143 -11.42 -14.77 3.57
N PHE A 144 -10.20 -15.30 3.48
CA PHE A 144 -9.79 -16.15 2.38
C PHE A 144 -9.23 -17.50 2.83
N GLU A 145 -9.54 -18.55 2.08
CA GLU A 145 -8.91 -19.86 2.17
C GLU A 145 -7.94 -20.07 0.99
N ARG A 146 -6.66 -20.31 1.26
CA ARG A 146 -5.68 -20.64 0.21
C ARG A 146 -5.97 -22.03 -0.36
N LEU A 147 -6.34 -22.08 -1.64
CA LEU A 147 -6.53 -23.34 -2.35
C LEU A 147 -5.21 -24.06 -2.59
N ARG A 148 -5.28 -25.39 -2.72
CA ARG A 148 -4.13 -26.25 -2.98
C ARG A 148 -4.34 -27.14 -4.21
N PHE A 149 -3.34 -27.15 -5.08
CA PHE A 149 -3.30 -27.89 -6.33
C PHE A 149 -2.40 -29.12 -6.21
N ASN A 150 -2.34 -29.97 -7.23
CA ASN A 150 -1.46 -31.14 -7.20
C ASN A 150 0.02 -30.72 -7.23
N ASP A 151 0.85 -31.32 -6.38
CA ASP A 151 2.28 -30.99 -6.32
C ASP A 151 3.04 -31.54 -7.54
N VAL A 152 3.72 -30.64 -8.25
CA VAL A 152 4.49 -30.96 -9.47
C VAL A 152 5.59 -32.00 -9.23
N ASN A 153 6.13 -32.07 -8.01
CA ASN A 153 7.20 -32.99 -7.65
C ASN A 153 6.67 -34.32 -7.08
N ASN A 154 5.39 -34.38 -6.69
CA ASN A 154 4.77 -35.57 -6.12
C ASN A 154 3.24 -35.51 -6.25
N LYS A 155 2.70 -36.26 -7.21
CA LYS A 155 1.26 -36.29 -7.52
C LYS A 155 0.34 -36.68 -6.36
N ASN A 156 0.88 -37.28 -5.29
CA ASN A 156 0.13 -37.65 -4.09
C ASN A 156 0.10 -36.54 -3.01
N ARG A 157 0.73 -35.39 -3.27
CA ARG A 157 0.73 -34.24 -2.36
C ARG A 157 0.01 -33.06 -3.01
N LYS A 158 -0.43 -32.13 -2.15
CA LYS A 158 -0.99 -30.85 -2.57
C LYS A 158 -0.01 -29.72 -2.27
N SER A 159 -0.02 -28.69 -3.11
CA SER A 159 0.85 -27.52 -3.06
C SER A 159 0.04 -26.25 -3.25
N ILE A 160 0.51 -25.13 -2.68
CA ILE A 160 -0.09 -23.80 -2.89
C ILE A 160 0.22 -23.22 -4.28
N LYS A 161 1.09 -23.90 -5.05
CA LYS A 161 1.44 -23.50 -6.41
C LYS A 161 0.40 -24.08 -7.36
N GLY A 162 -0.25 -23.22 -8.13
CA GLY A 162 -1.15 -23.60 -9.22
C GLY A 162 -0.46 -24.55 -10.19
N SER A 163 -1.20 -25.55 -10.64
CA SER A 163 -0.71 -26.59 -11.53
C SER A 163 -1.81 -27.03 -12.49
N PHE A 164 -1.40 -27.53 -13.65
CA PHE A 164 -2.29 -28.15 -14.63
C PHE A 164 -1.76 -29.51 -15.08
N SER A 165 -2.64 -30.31 -15.67
CA SER A 165 -2.29 -31.60 -16.27
C SER A 165 -2.00 -31.45 -17.77
N TYR A 166 -0.94 -32.09 -18.25
CA TYR A 166 -0.62 -32.21 -19.68
C TYR A 166 0.17 -33.49 -19.94
N ASP A 167 -0.28 -34.29 -20.91
CA ASP A 167 0.34 -35.58 -21.28
C ASP A 167 0.67 -36.47 -20.05
N ASN A 168 -0.34 -36.65 -19.19
CA ASN A 168 -0.24 -37.37 -17.92
C ASN A 168 0.78 -36.81 -16.90
N ASN A 169 1.36 -35.63 -17.14
CA ASN A 169 2.25 -34.93 -16.21
C ASN A 169 1.55 -33.76 -15.54
N ILE A 170 2.05 -33.38 -14.37
CA ILE A 170 1.57 -32.20 -13.63
C ILE A 170 2.64 -31.13 -13.77
N LEU A 171 2.27 -30.00 -14.34
CA LEU A 171 3.17 -28.89 -14.62
C LEU A 171 2.72 -27.64 -13.86
N PRO A 172 3.65 -26.79 -13.42
CA PRO A 172 3.29 -25.53 -12.80
C PRO A 172 2.80 -24.55 -13.87
N PHE A 173 1.85 -23.68 -13.52
CA PHE A 173 1.58 -22.51 -14.37
C PHE A 173 2.80 -21.59 -14.44
N THR A 174 2.97 -20.93 -15.59
CA THR A 174 3.98 -19.90 -15.79
C THR A 174 3.35 -18.70 -16.50
N VAL A 175 3.32 -17.57 -15.84
CA VAL A 175 3.00 -16.26 -16.41
C VAL A 175 4.16 -15.32 -16.09
N GLY A 176 4.61 -14.57 -17.10
CA GLY A 176 5.71 -13.63 -16.99
C GLY A 176 5.44 -12.52 -15.97
N ALA A 177 6.50 -11.92 -15.45
CA ALA A 177 6.43 -10.88 -14.42
C ALA A 177 5.68 -9.61 -14.85
N SER A 178 5.58 -9.39 -16.16
CA SER A 178 4.94 -8.21 -16.74
C SER A 178 3.58 -8.54 -17.36
N GLU A 179 3.10 -9.78 -17.28
CA GLU A 179 1.92 -10.25 -18.02
C GLU A 179 0.69 -10.40 -17.12
N VAL A 180 -0.48 -10.11 -17.69
CA VAL A 180 -1.78 -10.36 -17.07
C VAL A 180 -2.55 -11.37 -17.94
N PRO A 181 -2.94 -12.54 -17.41
CA PRO A 181 -3.72 -13.53 -18.15
C PRO A 181 -5.20 -13.13 -18.22
N ALA A 182 -5.95 -13.76 -19.12
CA ALA A 182 -7.40 -13.66 -19.13
C ALA A 182 -8.01 -14.85 -18.37
N ILE A 183 -9.03 -14.57 -17.55
CA ILE A 183 -9.71 -15.54 -16.68
C ILE A 183 -11.21 -15.37 -16.92
N ALA A 184 -11.86 -16.40 -17.46
CA ALA A 184 -13.28 -16.41 -17.82
C ALA A 184 -13.72 -17.85 -18.11
N ASP A 185 -15.02 -18.10 -18.22
CA ASP A 185 -15.57 -19.32 -18.82
C ASP A 185 -15.39 -19.24 -20.34
N PHE A 186 -14.38 -19.92 -20.90
CA PHE A 186 -14.02 -19.80 -22.32
C PHE A 186 -14.72 -20.81 -23.22
N ASP A 187 -15.22 -21.91 -22.65
CA ASP A 187 -15.86 -23.00 -23.40
C ASP A 187 -17.39 -23.09 -23.19
N GLY A 188 -17.92 -22.31 -22.25
CA GLY A 188 -19.33 -22.17 -21.93
C GLY A 188 -19.87 -23.29 -21.05
N ASP A 189 -19.02 -24.02 -20.34
CA ASP A 189 -19.44 -25.11 -19.45
C ASP A 189 -19.77 -24.64 -18.01
N GLY A 190 -19.48 -23.38 -17.70
CA GLY A 190 -19.77 -22.70 -16.45
C GLY A 190 -18.62 -22.70 -15.44
N ASP A 191 -17.54 -23.44 -15.67
CA ASP A 191 -16.33 -23.33 -14.86
C ASP A 191 -15.34 -22.28 -15.40
N ILE A 192 -14.55 -21.71 -14.50
CA ILE A 192 -13.64 -20.61 -14.85
C ILE A 192 -12.32 -21.18 -15.37
N ASP A 193 -12.03 -20.86 -16.62
CA ASP A 193 -10.83 -21.20 -17.34
C ASP A 193 -9.73 -20.13 -17.23
N PHE A 194 -8.56 -20.50 -17.72
CA PHE A 194 -7.40 -19.62 -17.74
C PHE A 194 -6.77 -19.60 -19.14
N VAL A 195 -6.65 -18.39 -19.73
CA VAL A 195 -5.96 -18.17 -21.01
C VAL A 195 -4.74 -17.28 -20.81
N ASN A 196 -3.59 -17.75 -21.30
CA ASN A 196 -2.36 -16.96 -21.34
C ASN A 196 -1.74 -16.96 -22.74
N LEU A 197 -1.10 -15.85 -23.12
CA LEU A 197 -0.30 -15.79 -24.33
C LEU A 197 1.11 -16.25 -23.98
N ALA A 198 1.54 -17.41 -24.47
CA ALA A 198 2.87 -17.90 -24.18
C ALA A 198 3.93 -17.04 -24.91
N VAL A 199 4.76 -16.33 -24.13
CA VAL A 199 5.98 -15.67 -24.64
C VAL A 199 6.79 -16.70 -25.41
N GLY A 200 7.14 -16.34 -26.65
CA GLY A 200 7.88 -17.26 -27.52
C GLY A 200 7.02 -18.04 -28.50
N LEU A 201 5.70 -17.94 -28.50
CA LEU A 201 4.87 -18.64 -29.47
C LEU A 201 3.87 -17.77 -30.18
N GLY A 202 3.49 -16.64 -29.59
CA GLY A 202 2.48 -15.75 -30.15
C GLY A 202 1.07 -16.34 -30.18
N SER A 203 0.83 -17.54 -29.65
CA SER A 203 -0.48 -18.20 -29.62
C SER A 203 -1.04 -18.21 -28.19
N ALA A 204 -2.37 -18.16 -28.06
CA ALA A 204 -3.07 -18.26 -26.78
C ALA A 204 -3.22 -19.73 -26.34
N TYR A 205 -2.89 -20.02 -25.09
CA TYR A 205 -3.04 -21.34 -24.48
C TYR A 205 -4.27 -21.35 -23.58
N LEU A 206 -5.17 -22.30 -23.81
CA LEU A 206 -6.30 -22.56 -22.93
C LEU A 206 -5.93 -23.65 -21.93
N TYR A 207 -5.93 -23.27 -20.67
CA TYR A 207 -5.91 -24.18 -19.54
C TYR A 207 -7.34 -24.32 -19.05
N GLU A 208 -8.01 -25.34 -19.58
CA GLU A 208 -9.41 -25.65 -19.32
C GLU A 208 -9.55 -26.17 -17.89
N ASN A 209 -10.46 -25.60 -17.12
CA ASN A 209 -10.86 -26.20 -15.86
C ASN A 209 -11.76 -27.41 -16.18
N THR A 210 -11.48 -28.54 -15.55
CA THR A 210 -12.22 -29.79 -15.77
C THR A 210 -12.93 -30.24 -14.50
N GLY A 211 -13.02 -29.35 -13.51
CA GLY A 211 -13.58 -29.62 -12.20
C GLY A 211 -15.06 -29.98 -12.27
N SER A 212 -15.83 -29.26 -13.10
CA SER A 212 -17.25 -29.51 -13.36
C SER A 212 -17.49 -30.96 -13.85
N ASN A 213 -16.67 -31.38 -14.82
CA ASN A 213 -16.69 -32.68 -15.47
C ASN A 213 -16.37 -33.85 -14.51
N ASN A 214 -15.50 -33.61 -13.54
CA ASN A 214 -15.02 -34.64 -12.61
C ASN A 214 -15.85 -34.74 -11.32
N HIS A 215 -16.43 -33.62 -10.85
CA HIS A 215 -17.03 -33.52 -9.51
C HIS A 215 -18.52 -33.15 -9.51
N SER A 216 -19.11 -32.84 -10.68
CA SER A 216 -20.51 -32.35 -10.79
C SER A 216 -20.78 -31.08 -9.96
N SER A 217 -19.75 -30.25 -9.75
CA SER A 217 -19.79 -29.00 -9.00
C SER A 217 -18.74 -28.03 -9.55
N LEU A 218 -18.98 -26.72 -9.44
CA LEU A 218 -18.03 -25.67 -9.84
C LEU A 218 -16.96 -25.37 -8.76
N ASP A 219 -17.04 -26.01 -7.59
CA ASP A 219 -16.14 -25.77 -6.45
C ASP A 219 -14.70 -26.29 -6.62
N SER A 220 -14.37 -26.91 -7.75
CA SER A 220 -13.08 -27.54 -8.02
C SER A 220 -12.32 -26.84 -9.14
N LEU A 221 -11.06 -26.47 -8.87
CA LEU A 221 -10.11 -25.98 -9.87
C LEU A 221 -9.15 -27.11 -10.27
N GLU A 222 -9.47 -27.81 -11.37
CA GLU A 222 -8.68 -28.89 -11.94
C GLU A 222 -8.32 -28.60 -13.39
N PHE A 223 -7.20 -27.91 -13.59
CA PHE A 223 -6.81 -27.45 -14.92
C PHE A 223 -6.14 -28.53 -15.78
N THR A 224 -6.52 -28.60 -17.05
CA THR A 224 -5.88 -29.39 -18.10
C THR A 224 -5.52 -28.48 -19.27
N LEU A 225 -4.31 -28.61 -19.80
CA LEU A 225 -3.94 -27.91 -21.04
C LEU A 225 -4.52 -28.67 -22.24
N THR A 226 -5.65 -28.21 -22.76
CA THR A 226 -6.38 -28.86 -23.85
C THR A 226 -6.09 -28.25 -25.21
N ASN A 227 -5.72 -26.97 -25.27
CA ASN A 227 -5.44 -26.29 -26.53
C ASN A 227 -4.22 -25.35 -26.46
N PHE A 228 -3.21 -25.63 -27.29
CA PHE A 228 -2.02 -24.79 -27.50
C PHE A 228 -2.27 -23.53 -28.35
N CYS A 229 -3.50 -23.36 -28.81
CA CYS A 229 -3.84 -22.53 -29.94
C CYS A 229 -5.30 -22.12 -29.88
N TRP A 230 -5.72 -21.70 -28.69
CA TRP A 230 -7.07 -21.21 -28.47
C TRP A 230 -7.34 -20.02 -29.39
N GLY A 231 -8.48 -20.04 -30.08
CA GLY A 231 -8.82 -19.04 -31.09
C GLY A 231 -8.12 -19.20 -32.45
N GLY A 232 -7.12 -20.09 -32.60
CA GLY A 232 -6.53 -20.42 -33.90
C GLY A 232 -5.70 -19.29 -34.54
N PHE A 233 -4.91 -18.57 -33.74
CA PHE A 233 -4.09 -17.46 -34.22
C PHE A 233 -2.65 -17.49 -33.66
N ILE A 234 -1.77 -16.71 -34.30
CA ILE A 234 -0.41 -16.44 -33.84
C ILE A 234 -0.03 -14.96 -34.02
N ASP A 235 0.70 -14.38 -33.08
CA ASP A 235 1.33 -13.06 -33.18
C ASP A 235 2.14 -12.92 -34.48
N ASN A 236 2.12 -11.72 -35.07
CA ASN A 236 2.97 -11.43 -36.20
C ASN A 236 4.35 -10.94 -35.73
N PRO A 237 5.45 -11.61 -36.14
CA PRO A 237 6.78 -11.31 -35.62
C PRO A 237 7.39 -10.02 -36.17
N THR A 238 6.77 -9.33 -37.13
CA THR A 238 7.35 -8.13 -37.76
C THR A 238 6.41 -6.91 -37.81
N ALA A 239 5.13 -7.07 -37.49
CA ALA A 239 4.14 -6.00 -37.62
C ALA A 239 3.03 -6.08 -36.54
N PHE A 240 2.36 -4.96 -36.27
CA PHE A 240 1.29 -4.87 -35.28
C PHE A 240 -0.06 -5.36 -35.82
N PHE A 241 -0.17 -6.68 -35.98
CA PHE A 241 -1.40 -7.42 -36.29
C PHE A 241 -1.24 -8.90 -35.92
N ILE A 242 -2.33 -9.67 -35.94
CA ILE A 242 -2.34 -11.11 -35.65
C ILE A 242 -2.51 -11.93 -36.94
N ASN A 243 -1.77 -13.03 -37.08
CA ASN A 243 -1.95 -13.99 -38.17
C ASN A 243 -3.03 -15.01 -37.80
N MET A 244 -4.23 -14.84 -38.38
CA MET A 244 -5.37 -15.73 -38.17
C MET A 244 -5.21 -17.08 -38.88
N GLY A 245 -5.91 -18.11 -38.40
CA GLY A 245 -5.90 -19.47 -38.98
C GLY A 245 -4.54 -20.16 -38.93
N SER A 246 -3.63 -19.66 -38.10
CA SER A 246 -2.22 -20.08 -38.00
C SER A 246 -1.95 -20.56 -36.59
N CYS A 247 -1.16 -21.62 -36.47
CA CYS A 247 -1.00 -22.33 -35.20
C CYS A 247 0.38 -22.95 -35.04
N ALA A 248 1.02 -22.77 -33.88
CA ALA A 248 2.29 -23.42 -33.57
C ALA A 248 2.12 -24.88 -33.09
N GLY A 249 1.01 -25.19 -32.39
CA GLY A 249 0.55 -26.55 -32.07
C GLY A 249 1.40 -27.39 -31.10
N LYS A 250 2.36 -26.79 -30.37
CA LYS A 250 3.24 -27.48 -29.40
C LYS A 250 3.96 -26.49 -28.47
N PHE A 251 4.37 -26.94 -27.28
CA PHE A 251 5.35 -26.24 -26.44
C PHE A 251 6.67 -26.03 -27.21
N LEU A 252 7.14 -24.78 -27.35
CA LEU A 252 8.46 -24.49 -27.93
C LEU A 252 9.25 -23.46 -27.11
N PRO A 253 10.59 -23.45 -27.21
CA PRO A 253 11.44 -22.60 -26.38
C PRO A 253 11.59 -21.12 -26.81
N SER A 254 11.09 -20.67 -27.97
CA SER A 254 11.22 -19.25 -28.42
C SER A 254 10.43 -18.92 -29.71
N GLY A 255 10.03 -17.63 -29.90
CA GLY A 255 9.27 -17.20 -31.09
C GLY A 255 8.19 -16.08 -31.03
N SER A 256 8.11 -15.20 -29.99
CA SER A 256 7.38 -13.92 -30.11
C SER A 256 8.39 -12.77 -30.22
N ARG A 257 8.03 -11.70 -30.94
CA ARG A 257 8.83 -10.46 -30.99
C ARG A 257 8.71 -9.64 -29.71
N HIS A 258 7.60 -9.82 -28.99
CA HIS A 258 7.25 -9.06 -27.80
C HIS A 258 7.71 -9.79 -26.54
N GLY A 259 8.17 -9.03 -25.55
CA GLY A 259 8.62 -9.56 -24.26
C GLY A 259 7.48 -10.04 -23.34
N GLY A 260 6.23 -9.81 -23.73
CA GLY A 260 5.02 -10.22 -23.00
C GLY A 260 3.75 -9.62 -23.58
N ALA A 261 2.59 -10.11 -23.11
CA ALA A 261 1.27 -9.56 -23.44
C ALA A 261 0.34 -9.51 -22.23
N ASN A 262 -0.56 -8.52 -22.22
CA ASN A 262 -1.69 -8.43 -21.33
C ASN A 262 -2.94 -8.85 -22.08
N LEU A 263 -3.69 -9.78 -21.52
CA LEU A 263 -4.93 -10.29 -22.07
C LEU A 263 -6.12 -9.82 -21.24
N SER A 264 -7.17 -9.44 -21.93
CA SER A 264 -8.48 -9.11 -21.36
C SER A 264 -9.55 -9.73 -22.26
N THR A 265 -10.70 -10.09 -21.68
CA THR A 265 -11.77 -10.76 -22.42
C THR A 265 -13.14 -10.22 -22.01
N THR A 266 -14.03 -10.11 -22.98
CA THR A 266 -15.46 -9.82 -22.86
C THR A 266 -16.10 -10.15 -24.21
N ASP A 267 -17.42 -10.09 -24.34
CA ASP A 267 -18.12 -10.22 -25.61
C ASP A 267 -18.22 -8.84 -26.29
N LEU A 268 -17.43 -8.60 -27.35
CA LEU A 268 -17.30 -7.29 -28.00
C LEU A 268 -18.32 -7.06 -29.11
N ASP A 269 -18.97 -8.12 -29.61
CA ASP A 269 -19.95 -8.06 -30.70
C ASP A 269 -21.32 -8.68 -30.36
N CYS A 270 -21.53 -9.02 -29.08
CA CYS A 270 -22.73 -9.60 -28.49
C CYS A 270 -23.16 -10.94 -29.12
N ASN A 271 -22.20 -11.74 -29.60
CA ASN A 271 -22.50 -13.05 -30.16
C ASN A 271 -22.57 -14.18 -29.11
N GLY A 272 -22.34 -13.85 -27.84
CA GLY A 272 -22.35 -14.75 -26.70
C GLY A 272 -21.06 -15.56 -26.53
N LEU A 273 -19.99 -15.23 -27.25
CA LEU A 273 -18.69 -15.86 -27.16
C LEU A 273 -17.66 -14.88 -26.60
N PRO A 274 -16.71 -15.35 -25.77
CA PRO A 274 -15.61 -14.50 -25.32
C PRO A 274 -14.70 -14.10 -26.48
N ASP A 275 -14.53 -12.79 -26.64
CA ASP A 275 -13.53 -12.17 -27.50
C ASP A 275 -12.26 -11.87 -26.71
N LEU A 276 -11.18 -11.49 -27.41
CA LEU A 276 -9.89 -11.23 -26.78
C LEU A 276 -9.35 -9.84 -27.14
N MET A 277 -8.89 -9.12 -26.13
CA MET A 277 -8.13 -7.88 -26.27
C MET A 277 -6.69 -8.12 -25.86
N ILE A 278 -5.74 -7.70 -26.70
CA ILE A 278 -4.31 -7.94 -26.49
C ILE A 278 -3.57 -6.61 -26.45
N GLY A 279 -2.90 -6.33 -25.32
CA GLY A 279 -1.89 -5.29 -25.19
C GLY A 279 -0.49 -5.90 -25.19
N PHE A 280 0.39 -5.43 -26.07
CA PHE A 280 1.76 -5.94 -26.17
C PHE A 280 2.77 -5.01 -25.51
N VAL A 281 3.84 -5.58 -24.95
CA VAL A 281 5.00 -4.82 -24.46
C VAL A 281 5.54 -3.95 -25.59
N GLY A 282 5.86 -2.68 -25.29
CA GLY A 282 6.39 -1.76 -26.29
C GLY A 282 5.35 -1.10 -27.20
N GLU A 283 4.08 -1.47 -27.10
CA GLU A 283 3.00 -0.92 -27.92
C GLU A 283 2.10 -0.01 -27.06
N GLN A 284 1.50 1.01 -27.70
CA GLN A 284 0.52 1.90 -27.04
C GLN A 284 -0.93 1.51 -27.34
N LYS A 285 -1.14 0.65 -28.35
CA LYS A 285 -2.46 0.25 -28.84
C LYS A 285 -2.82 -1.14 -28.38
N VAL A 286 -4.11 -1.43 -28.43
CA VAL A 286 -4.71 -2.74 -28.18
C VAL A 286 -5.15 -3.34 -29.51
N ILE A 287 -5.04 -4.67 -29.64
CA ILE A 287 -5.69 -5.43 -30.71
C ILE A 287 -6.94 -6.11 -30.15
N GLY A 288 -8.11 -5.85 -30.72
CA GLY A 288 -9.32 -6.64 -30.47
C GLY A 288 -9.41 -7.82 -31.44
N LEU A 289 -9.74 -9.01 -30.96
CA LEU A 289 -9.92 -10.24 -31.74
C LEU A 289 -11.32 -10.79 -31.49
N PHE A 290 -12.05 -11.08 -32.57
CA PHE A 290 -13.46 -11.49 -32.50
C PHE A 290 -13.61 -12.98 -32.79
N ASN A 291 -14.21 -13.69 -31.84
CA ASN A 291 -14.47 -15.11 -31.84
C ASN A 291 -15.80 -15.41 -32.54
N ASN A 292 -15.74 -16.00 -33.73
CA ASN A 292 -16.91 -16.46 -34.48
C ASN A 292 -16.97 -18.00 -34.54
N GLY A 293 -16.40 -18.65 -33.52
CA GLY A 293 -16.39 -20.10 -33.37
C GLY A 293 -17.69 -20.65 -32.79
N ALA A 294 -17.54 -21.73 -32.03
CA ALA A 294 -18.53 -22.20 -31.07
C ALA A 294 -17.94 -22.07 -29.66
N SER A 295 -18.75 -22.14 -28.61
CA SER A 295 -18.29 -22.02 -27.22
C SER A 295 -17.14 -23.01 -26.94
N ASN A 296 -17.34 -24.29 -27.24
CA ASN A 296 -16.34 -25.33 -27.07
C ASN A 296 -15.22 -25.38 -28.14
N VAL A 297 -15.28 -24.53 -29.18
CA VAL A 297 -14.28 -24.47 -30.26
C VAL A 297 -14.13 -23.02 -30.73
N ALA A 298 -13.39 -22.22 -29.95
CA ALA A 298 -13.11 -20.83 -30.29
C ALA A 298 -12.38 -20.69 -31.64
N ARG A 299 -12.78 -19.69 -32.43
CA ARG A 299 -12.16 -19.31 -33.71
C ARG A 299 -12.16 -17.80 -33.87
N MET A 300 -10.98 -17.21 -33.69
CA MET A 300 -10.76 -15.80 -34.00
C MET A 300 -10.71 -15.64 -35.52
N THR A 301 -11.68 -14.93 -36.09
CA THR A 301 -11.78 -14.74 -37.55
C THR A 301 -11.66 -13.28 -37.98
N GLU A 302 -11.85 -12.33 -37.07
CA GLU A 302 -11.70 -10.90 -37.32
C GLU A 302 -10.79 -10.26 -36.26
N GLN A 303 -10.11 -9.18 -36.64
CA GLN A 303 -9.28 -8.39 -35.73
C GLN A 303 -9.44 -6.90 -36.00
N ASP A 304 -9.16 -6.11 -34.97
CA ASP A 304 -9.05 -4.65 -35.04
C ASP A 304 -7.72 -4.19 -34.43
N THR A 305 -6.78 -3.78 -35.28
CA THR A 305 -5.43 -3.31 -34.89
C THR A 305 -5.40 -1.83 -34.48
N SER A 306 -6.56 -1.18 -34.47
CA SER A 306 -6.77 0.18 -33.99
C SER A 306 -7.97 0.21 -33.04
N PHE A 307 -8.12 -0.83 -32.23
CA PHE A 307 -9.31 -1.10 -31.45
C PHE A 307 -9.67 0.04 -30.48
N PRO A 308 -10.95 0.44 -30.43
CA PRO A 308 -11.97 0.24 -31.46
C PRO A 308 -11.72 1.18 -32.66
N LYS A 309 -11.89 0.66 -33.88
CA LYS A 309 -11.87 1.44 -35.12
C LYS A 309 -13.17 2.20 -35.34
N SER A 310 -14.27 1.72 -34.76
CA SER A 310 -15.61 2.33 -34.83
C SER A 310 -15.73 3.64 -34.05
N SER A 311 -14.95 3.79 -32.97
CA SER A 311 -14.95 4.96 -32.10
C SER A 311 -13.53 5.47 -31.84
N LYS A 312 -13.28 6.10 -30.69
CA LYS A 312 -11.93 6.56 -30.34
C LYS A 312 -11.09 5.35 -29.95
N THR A 313 -10.04 5.10 -30.73
CA THR A 313 -9.04 4.07 -30.44
C THR A 313 -8.55 4.16 -29.00
N ILE A 314 -8.58 3.01 -28.33
CA ILE A 314 -8.07 2.81 -26.99
C ILE A 314 -6.56 2.76 -27.04
N ARG A 315 -5.93 3.54 -26.17
CA ARG A 315 -4.49 3.61 -26.03
C ARG A 315 -4.10 3.77 -24.59
N SER A 316 -2.93 3.24 -24.27
CA SER A 316 -2.19 3.57 -23.05
C SER A 316 -0.80 4.06 -23.45
N ASN A 317 -0.21 4.90 -22.62
CA ASN A 317 1.15 5.37 -22.81
C ASN A 317 2.14 4.29 -22.34
N LEU A 318 2.18 3.23 -23.16
CA LEU A 318 2.97 2.00 -23.12
C LEU A 318 2.35 0.80 -22.38
N PHE A 319 2.35 -0.34 -23.07
CA PHE A 319 1.94 -1.67 -22.60
C PHE A 319 0.55 -1.68 -21.94
N PRO A 320 -0.53 -1.47 -22.71
CA PRO A 320 -1.88 -1.36 -22.18
C PRO A 320 -2.36 -2.67 -21.54
N HIS A 321 -3.06 -2.55 -20.43
CA HIS A 321 -3.98 -3.55 -19.89
C HIS A 321 -5.37 -2.92 -19.78
N LEU A 322 -6.42 -3.70 -20.07
CA LEU A 322 -7.80 -3.26 -19.96
C LEU A 322 -8.46 -4.06 -18.84
N SER A 323 -8.89 -3.37 -17.80
CA SER A 323 -9.81 -3.98 -16.83
C SER A 323 -11.23 -3.79 -17.33
N THR A 324 -11.98 -4.89 -17.41
CA THR A 324 -13.39 -4.95 -17.83
C THR A 324 -14.27 -4.88 -16.59
N ILE A 325 -14.98 -3.75 -16.39
CA ILE A 325 -15.66 -3.42 -15.13
C ILE A 325 -17.04 -2.85 -15.43
N LYS A 326 -18.09 -3.18 -14.67
CA LYS A 326 -19.43 -2.60 -14.83
C LYS A 326 -19.57 -1.30 -14.04
N ILE A 327 -18.93 -0.22 -14.51
CA ILE A 327 -18.90 1.06 -13.78
C ILE A 327 -20.26 1.75 -13.77
N ASN A 328 -21.01 1.75 -14.87
CA ASN A 328 -22.33 2.39 -14.93
C ASN A 328 -23.49 1.49 -14.43
N ASN A 329 -23.17 0.27 -13.95
CA ASN A 329 -24.10 -0.73 -13.45
C ASN A 329 -25.16 -1.16 -14.49
N ASP A 330 -24.80 -1.15 -15.77
CA ASP A 330 -25.52 -1.90 -16.79
C ASP A 330 -24.93 -3.33 -16.93
N SER A 331 -25.37 -4.07 -17.95
CA SER A 331 -24.89 -5.44 -18.19
C SER A 331 -23.65 -5.49 -19.08
N ILE A 332 -23.04 -4.35 -19.37
CA ILE A 332 -21.97 -4.17 -20.35
C ILE A 332 -20.70 -3.76 -19.62
N ASP A 333 -19.57 -4.35 -20.03
CA ASP A 333 -18.30 -3.98 -19.44
C ASP A 333 -17.80 -2.66 -20.01
N ASP A 334 -17.44 -1.75 -19.11
CA ASP A 334 -16.63 -0.58 -19.40
C ASP A 334 -15.14 -0.93 -19.33
N PHE A 335 -14.29 -0.06 -19.89
CA PHE A 335 -12.84 -0.27 -19.88
C PHE A 335 -12.08 0.79 -19.08
N LEU A 336 -11.29 0.31 -18.12
CA LEU A 336 -10.21 1.07 -17.50
C LEU A 336 -8.89 0.63 -18.09
N VAL A 337 -8.16 1.57 -18.69
CA VAL A 337 -6.94 1.29 -19.44
C VAL A 337 -5.74 1.78 -18.65
N SER A 338 -4.85 0.86 -18.26
CA SER A 338 -3.65 1.14 -17.46
C SER A 338 -2.37 0.83 -18.24
N PRO A 339 -1.28 1.61 -18.08
CA PRO A 339 0.04 1.21 -18.53
C PRO A 339 0.68 0.25 -17.51
N LEU A 340 1.13 -0.92 -17.97
CA LEU A 340 1.81 -1.89 -17.10
C LEU A 340 3.31 -2.05 -17.41
N ASP A 341 3.88 -1.14 -18.22
CA ASP A 341 5.32 -1.09 -18.47
C ASP A 341 6.08 -0.61 -17.24
N ASP A 342 7.15 -1.31 -16.89
CA ASP A 342 7.89 -1.11 -15.63
C ASP A 342 8.92 0.03 -15.67
N VAL A 343 9.16 0.65 -16.84
CA VAL A 343 10.29 1.58 -17.04
C VAL A 343 9.85 2.92 -17.60
N SER A 344 9.05 2.88 -18.67
CA SER A 344 8.67 4.03 -19.50
C SER A 344 7.16 4.20 -19.61
N GLY A 345 6.37 3.35 -18.93
CA GLY A 345 4.94 3.55 -18.78
C GLY A 345 4.61 4.91 -18.19
N ALA A 346 3.51 5.52 -18.65
CA ALA A 346 3.01 6.72 -18.01
C ALA A 346 2.72 6.46 -16.53
N ASN A 347 3.17 7.36 -15.67
CA ASN A 347 3.12 7.18 -14.23
C ASN A 347 2.33 8.29 -13.51
N HIS A 348 1.64 9.15 -14.26
CA HIS A 348 0.83 10.25 -13.76
C HIS A 348 -0.36 10.47 -14.69
N LYS A 349 -1.56 10.61 -14.13
CA LYS A 349 -2.84 10.78 -14.90
C LYS A 349 -2.97 9.73 -16.02
N GLN A 350 -2.56 8.51 -15.70
CA GLN A 350 -2.27 7.45 -16.68
C GLN A 350 -3.45 6.53 -16.96
N VAL A 351 -4.43 6.46 -16.06
CA VAL A 351 -5.61 5.60 -16.23
C VAL A 351 -6.62 6.30 -17.13
N GLN A 352 -7.04 5.64 -18.20
CA GLN A 352 -8.09 6.15 -19.10
C GLN A 352 -9.38 5.35 -18.91
N TYR A 353 -10.49 6.04 -18.71
CA TYR A 353 -11.83 5.43 -18.65
C TYR A 353 -12.54 5.59 -19.98
N TYR A 354 -13.00 4.46 -20.54
CA TYR A 354 -13.88 4.39 -21.70
C TYR A 354 -15.20 3.75 -21.31
N GLU A 355 -16.28 4.52 -21.44
CA GLU A 355 -17.65 4.04 -21.29
C GLU A 355 -18.08 3.31 -22.57
N SER A 356 -18.70 2.15 -22.38
CA SER A 356 -19.21 1.28 -23.43
C SER A 356 -20.68 1.58 -23.71
N ILE A 357 -20.97 2.01 -24.93
CA ILE A 357 -22.32 2.34 -25.38
C ILE A 357 -22.68 1.41 -26.54
N PRO A 358 -23.66 0.51 -26.38
CA PRO A 358 -24.08 -0.38 -27.46
C PRO A 358 -24.77 0.43 -28.55
N ASP A 359 -24.47 0.13 -29.81
CA ASP A 359 -25.30 0.60 -30.93
C ASP A 359 -26.49 -0.34 -31.20
N THR A 360 -27.35 0.05 -32.15
CA THR A 360 -28.55 -0.72 -32.51
C THR A 360 -28.26 -2.10 -33.15
N SER A 361 -27.00 -2.40 -33.46
CA SER A 361 -26.53 -3.63 -34.09
C SER A 361 -25.59 -4.44 -33.21
N CYS A 362 -25.53 -4.13 -31.91
CA CYS A 362 -24.61 -4.74 -30.95
C CYS A 362 -23.12 -4.48 -31.21
N LYS A 363 -22.79 -3.44 -32.00
CA LYS A 363 -21.41 -2.95 -32.08
C LYS A 363 -21.18 -1.95 -30.97
N MET A 364 -20.17 -2.22 -30.16
CA MET A 364 -19.83 -1.38 -29.02
C MET A 364 -19.11 -0.10 -29.48
N ASN A 365 -19.61 1.05 -29.02
CA ASN A 365 -18.92 2.33 -29.14
C ASN A 365 -18.29 2.67 -27.80
N TYR A 366 -16.99 2.95 -27.81
CA TYR A 366 -16.28 3.32 -26.60
C TYR A 366 -16.01 4.83 -26.61
N VAL A 367 -16.49 5.51 -25.57
CA VAL A 367 -16.41 6.97 -25.44
C VAL A 367 -15.54 7.31 -24.23
N PRO A 368 -14.51 8.16 -24.37
CA PRO A 368 -13.72 8.57 -23.21
C PRO A 368 -14.59 9.33 -22.21
N ALA A 369 -14.53 8.89 -20.96
CA ALA A 369 -15.17 9.52 -19.82
C ALA A 369 -14.11 10.20 -18.93
N ARG A 370 -14.53 11.16 -18.10
CA ARG A 370 -13.63 12.02 -17.31
C ARG A 370 -13.66 11.77 -15.81
N SER A 371 -14.51 10.88 -15.32
CA SER A 371 -14.86 10.84 -13.89
C SER A 371 -14.71 9.43 -13.33
N PHE A 372 -13.46 9.07 -13.04
CA PHE A 372 -13.12 7.85 -12.34
C PHE A 372 -12.16 8.15 -11.18
N ILE A 373 -12.03 7.23 -10.23
CA ILE A 373 -11.26 7.39 -8.99
C ILE A 373 -9.85 7.93 -9.23
N SER A 374 -9.18 7.55 -10.32
CA SER A 374 -7.83 7.99 -10.65
C SER A 374 -7.67 9.50 -10.82
N GLU A 375 -8.72 10.23 -11.20
CA GLU A 375 -8.73 11.69 -11.34
C GLU A 375 -9.05 12.41 -10.00
N GLU A 376 -9.41 11.64 -8.96
CA GLU A 376 -9.82 12.13 -7.65
C GLU A 376 -8.70 11.98 -6.59
N LEU A 377 -7.46 11.72 -7.04
CA LEU A 377 -6.27 11.49 -6.22
C LEU A 377 -5.28 12.65 -6.34
N ILE A 378 -4.49 12.88 -5.29
CA ILE A 378 -3.16 13.47 -5.51
C ILE A 378 -2.30 12.37 -6.12
N ASP A 379 -1.78 12.62 -7.31
CA ASP A 379 -0.82 11.76 -7.99
C ASP A 379 0.14 12.65 -8.76
N ILE A 380 1.43 12.60 -8.45
CA ILE A 380 2.49 13.40 -9.09
C ILE A 380 3.62 12.53 -9.64
N GLY A 381 3.34 11.26 -9.94
CA GLY A 381 4.34 10.35 -10.48
C GLY A 381 5.13 9.59 -9.43
N GLU A 382 5.76 8.51 -9.88
CA GLU A 382 6.42 7.50 -9.04
C GLU A 382 7.38 8.08 -7.98
N GLN A 383 7.38 7.44 -6.79
CA GLN A 383 8.17 7.84 -5.60
C GLN A 383 7.99 9.33 -5.25
N SER A 384 6.73 9.72 -5.06
CA SER A 384 6.37 11.07 -4.62
C SER A 384 6.97 11.41 -3.27
N ARG A 385 7.12 12.71 -3.03
CA ARG A 385 7.65 13.31 -1.80
C ARG A 385 6.91 14.61 -1.57
N PHE A 386 6.60 14.89 -0.32
CA PHE A 386 5.93 16.10 0.06
C PHE A 386 6.64 16.72 1.25
N VAL A 387 6.72 18.05 1.25
CA VAL A 387 7.22 18.83 2.38
C VAL A 387 6.22 19.91 2.76
N LEU A 388 6.26 20.29 4.03
CA LEU A 388 5.41 21.32 4.60
C LEU A 388 6.22 22.59 4.85
N ILE A 389 5.72 23.72 4.35
CA ILE A 389 6.41 25.02 4.44
C ILE A 389 5.37 26.14 4.25
N ASP A 390 5.46 27.23 5.01
CA ASP A 390 4.67 28.44 4.74
C ASP A 390 5.30 29.19 3.56
N ILE A 391 4.71 29.08 2.37
CA ILE A 391 5.25 29.69 1.14
C ILE A 391 4.84 31.15 1.04
N ASN A 392 3.69 31.51 1.59
CA ASN A 392 3.03 32.76 1.27
C ASN A 392 3.00 33.76 2.44
N GLY A 393 3.51 33.38 3.61
CA GLY A 393 3.66 34.24 4.78
C GLY A 393 2.38 34.39 5.61
N ASP A 394 1.39 33.51 5.42
CA ASP A 394 0.13 33.55 6.16
C ASP A 394 0.13 32.69 7.43
N SER A 395 1.29 32.15 7.80
CA SER A 395 1.50 31.28 8.96
C SER A 395 0.72 29.96 8.89
N LEU A 396 0.24 29.58 7.71
CA LEU A 396 -0.30 28.26 7.43
C LEU A 396 0.75 27.43 6.67
N LEU A 397 0.90 26.16 7.03
CA LEU A 397 1.75 25.25 6.27
C LEU A 397 1.08 24.93 4.94
N ASP A 398 1.80 25.23 3.86
CA ASP A 398 1.50 24.82 2.49
C ASP A 398 2.25 23.51 2.14
N ILE A 399 1.95 22.92 0.97
CA ILE A 399 2.61 21.70 0.50
C ILE A 399 3.43 21.99 -0.76
N LEU A 400 4.71 21.58 -0.75
CA LEU A 400 5.48 21.36 -1.99
C LEU A 400 5.61 19.86 -2.25
N GLY A 401 5.44 19.45 -3.51
CA GLY A 401 5.56 18.05 -3.93
C GLY A 401 6.58 17.85 -5.05
N SER A 402 7.31 16.75 -5.01
CA SER A 402 8.21 16.30 -6.08
C SER A 402 8.17 14.77 -6.22
N SER A 403 8.76 14.23 -7.28
CA SER A 403 8.77 12.79 -7.54
C SER A 403 10.10 12.31 -8.15
N LEU A 404 10.23 11.01 -8.42
CA LEU A 404 11.37 10.45 -9.16
C LEU A 404 11.46 11.08 -10.55
N LYS A 405 10.37 10.98 -11.31
CA LYS A 405 10.20 11.54 -12.65
C LYS A 405 8.74 11.40 -13.04
N LEU A 406 8.30 12.26 -13.94
CA LEU A 406 7.04 12.12 -14.65
C LEU A 406 7.33 11.53 -16.03
N ASN A 407 6.62 10.47 -16.37
CA ASN A 407 6.66 9.82 -17.66
C ASN A 407 5.29 9.95 -18.34
N ASP A 408 5.32 10.20 -19.64
CA ASP A 408 4.16 10.06 -20.52
C ASP A 408 4.60 9.41 -21.83
N GLY A 409 4.84 8.09 -21.77
CA GLY A 409 5.49 7.33 -22.84
C GLY A 409 6.94 7.79 -23.05
N ASP A 410 7.24 8.35 -24.23
CA ASP A 410 8.59 8.81 -24.57
C ASP A 410 8.95 10.18 -23.95
N THR A 411 7.98 10.86 -23.34
CA THR A 411 8.20 12.17 -22.70
C THR A 411 8.53 11.97 -21.23
N VAL A 412 9.68 12.51 -20.79
CA VAL A 412 10.10 12.45 -19.39
C VAL A 412 10.46 13.84 -18.89
N TRP A 413 9.95 14.21 -17.71
CA TRP A 413 10.26 15.48 -17.06
C TRP A 413 10.16 15.37 -15.54
N ASN A 414 10.39 16.46 -14.82
CA ASN A 414 10.10 16.57 -13.39
C ASN A 414 9.73 18.02 -13.09
N SER A 415 9.01 18.23 -11.99
CA SER A 415 8.56 19.55 -11.55
C SER A 415 8.32 19.57 -10.04
N ILE A 416 8.24 20.78 -9.48
CA ILE A 416 7.80 20.99 -8.11
C ILE A 416 6.35 21.47 -8.15
N PHE A 417 5.47 20.70 -7.54
CA PHE A 417 4.06 21.05 -7.37
C PHE A 417 3.88 21.88 -6.10
N TYR A 418 2.93 22.81 -6.11
CA TYR A 418 2.62 23.67 -4.97
C TYR A 418 1.11 23.68 -4.70
N TRP A 419 0.73 23.27 -3.50
CA TRP A 419 -0.62 23.44 -2.98
C TRP A 419 -0.61 24.44 -1.82
N LYS A 420 -1.41 25.50 -1.96
CA LYS A 420 -1.63 26.47 -0.89
C LYS A 420 -2.67 25.95 0.09
N ASN A 421 -2.46 26.15 1.38
CA ASN A 421 -3.46 25.99 2.41
C ASN A 421 -4.42 27.20 2.40
N CYS A 422 -5.62 26.99 1.89
CA CYS A 422 -6.72 27.94 1.86
C CYS A 422 -7.70 27.77 3.04
N GLY A 423 -7.38 26.89 3.99
CA GLY A 423 -8.20 26.60 5.16
C GLY A 423 -7.86 27.48 6.37
N THR A 424 -7.77 26.85 7.52
CA THR A 424 -7.33 27.48 8.79
C THR A 424 -6.30 26.59 9.47
N ARG A 425 -5.60 27.12 10.48
CA ARG A 425 -4.62 26.35 11.25
C ARG A 425 -5.17 25.09 11.91
N ILE A 426 -6.47 25.06 12.25
CA ILE A 426 -7.11 23.89 12.90
C ILE A 426 -7.92 23.01 11.93
N GLN A 427 -8.11 23.49 10.71
CA GLN A 427 -8.87 22.80 9.68
C GLN A 427 -8.23 23.15 8.33
N PRO A 428 -7.12 22.49 7.97
CA PRO A 428 -6.42 22.77 6.73
C PRO A 428 -7.30 22.38 5.53
N SER A 429 -7.10 23.09 4.42
CA SER A 429 -7.68 22.76 3.12
C SER A 429 -6.72 23.23 2.05
N PHE A 430 -6.37 22.38 1.10
CA PHE A 430 -5.35 22.68 0.10
C PHE A 430 -5.96 22.98 -1.27
N GLU A 431 -5.32 23.83 -2.05
CA GLU A 431 -5.65 24.10 -3.46
C GLU A 431 -4.37 24.02 -4.30
N LEU A 432 -4.38 23.24 -5.38
CA LEU A 432 -3.26 23.17 -6.31
C LEU A 432 -3.10 24.51 -7.04
N ILE A 433 -2.02 25.23 -6.76
CA ILE A 433 -1.73 26.54 -7.36
C ILE A 433 -0.83 26.41 -8.58
N SER A 434 0.14 25.49 -8.56
CA SER A 434 1.07 25.28 -9.67
C SER A 434 1.55 23.84 -9.75
N GLU A 435 1.61 23.30 -10.97
CA GLU A 435 2.29 22.02 -11.27
C GLU A 435 3.78 22.22 -11.61
N SER A 436 4.25 23.48 -11.68
CA SER A 436 5.63 23.85 -11.97
C SER A 436 5.98 25.15 -11.23
N PHE A 437 6.09 25.05 -9.91
CA PHE A 437 6.25 26.19 -9.00
C PHE A 437 7.63 26.86 -9.13
N LEU A 438 8.70 26.07 -9.27
CA LEU A 438 10.07 26.55 -9.35
C LEU A 438 10.84 25.87 -10.49
N PRO A 439 11.77 26.58 -11.15
CA PRO A 439 12.71 25.95 -12.07
C PRO A 439 13.65 25.02 -11.32
N LEU A 440 13.99 23.89 -11.94
CA LEU A 440 14.94 22.94 -11.38
C LEU A 440 16.39 23.31 -11.78
N PRO A 441 17.33 23.44 -10.82
CA PRO A 441 18.66 23.98 -11.05
C PRO A 441 19.70 22.93 -11.50
N PHE A 442 19.26 21.79 -12.03
CA PHE A 442 20.15 20.69 -12.42
C PHE A 442 20.15 20.49 -13.94
N THR A 443 21.27 19.97 -14.45
CA THR A 443 21.32 19.48 -15.84
C THR A 443 20.46 18.22 -16.01
N ASN A 444 20.42 17.39 -14.98
CA ASN A 444 19.58 16.20 -14.89
C ASN A 444 18.57 16.40 -13.76
N ASN A 445 17.28 16.45 -14.12
CA ASN A 445 16.20 16.88 -13.23
C ASN A 445 15.41 15.71 -12.63
N TYR A 446 15.98 14.51 -12.60
CA TYR A 446 15.34 13.37 -11.97
C TYR A 446 15.65 13.29 -10.47
N ASP A 447 14.73 12.64 -9.77
CA ASP A 447 14.72 12.37 -8.34
C ASP A 447 14.92 13.60 -7.45
N ILE A 448 14.08 14.61 -7.64
CA ILE A 448 14.18 15.84 -6.86
C ILE A 448 13.73 15.58 -5.41
N ASN A 449 14.62 15.83 -4.47
CA ASN A 449 14.30 15.94 -3.05
C ASN A 449 14.36 17.42 -2.64
N ILE A 450 13.39 17.84 -1.84
CA ILE A 450 13.25 19.20 -1.33
C ILE A 450 13.46 19.13 0.18
N GLN A 451 14.34 19.96 0.74
CA GLN A 451 14.53 20.06 2.18
C GLN A 451 14.43 21.53 2.61
N PRO A 452 13.30 21.92 3.23
CA PRO A 452 13.16 23.21 3.90
C PRO A 452 14.12 23.32 5.08
N ILE A 453 14.84 24.43 5.20
CA ILE A 453 15.73 24.74 6.33
C ILE A 453 16.08 26.24 6.34
N ASP A 454 16.19 26.85 7.51
CA ASP A 454 16.88 28.14 7.70
C ASP A 454 18.41 27.90 7.62
N PHE A 455 18.95 27.89 6.40
CA PHE A 455 20.30 27.38 6.13
C PHE A 455 21.38 28.35 6.60
N ASP A 456 21.11 29.66 6.53
CA ASP A 456 22.05 30.72 6.91
C ASP A 456 21.69 31.49 8.20
N ALA A 457 20.65 31.04 8.92
CA ALA A 457 20.18 31.62 10.19
C ALA A 457 19.72 33.07 10.10
N ASP A 458 19.11 33.46 8.98
CA ASP A 458 18.44 34.76 8.84
C ASP A 458 16.96 34.74 9.26
N GLY A 459 16.44 33.57 9.64
CA GLY A 459 15.07 33.35 10.11
C GLY A 459 14.06 33.12 8.98
N SER A 460 14.48 33.23 7.71
CA SER A 460 13.69 32.84 6.56
C SER A 460 13.99 31.39 6.18
N ILE A 461 12.96 30.61 5.87
CA ILE A 461 13.16 29.22 5.44
C ILE A 461 13.62 29.20 3.99
N ASP A 462 14.78 28.61 3.75
CA ASP A 462 15.34 28.32 2.43
C ASP A 462 14.94 26.92 1.95
N LEU A 463 15.28 26.60 0.70
CA LEU A 463 15.22 25.24 0.17
C LEU A 463 16.62 24.74 -0.19
N VAL A 464 16.97 23.53 0.24
CA VAL A 464 18.06 22.75 -0.35
C VAL A 464 17.45 21.68 -1.22
N LEU A 465 17.81 21.67 -2.50
CA LEU A 465 17.39 20.65 -3.46
C LEU A 465 18.52 19.64 -3.69
N SER A 466 18.17 18.38 -3.92
CA SER A 466 19.09 17.38 -4.46
C SER A 466 18.47 16.56 -5.58
N ASN A 467 19.30 16.02 -6.48
CA ASN A 467 18.88 15.21 -7.63
C ASN A 467 19.46 13.78 -7.60
N GLU A 468 19.06 12.94 -8.57
CA GLU A 468 19.50 11.53 -8.65
C GLU A 468 21.02 11.33 -8.68
N ASP A 469 21.79 12.30 -9.19
CA ASP A 469 23.25 12.25 -9.29
C ASP A 469 23.97 12.53 -7.97
N GLY A 470 23.24 12.81 -6.90
CA GLY A 470 23.80 13.17 -5.59
C GLY A 470 24.24 14.63 -5.50
N ARG A 471 23.84 15.50 -6.43
CA ARG A 471 24.16 16.94 -6.40
C ARG A 471 23.20 17.69 -5.50
N LEU A 472 23.68 18.76 -4.88
CA LEU A 472 22.85 19.65 -4.07
C LEU A 472 22.90 21.08 -4.62
N LYS A 473 21.80 21.81 -4.43
CA LYS A 473 21.66 23.23 -4.77
C LYS A 473 20.93 23.97 -3.66
N TRP A 474 21.43 25.14 -3.28
CA TRP A 474 20.78 26.02 -2.32
C TRP A 474 19.96 27.08 -3.04
N LEU A 475 18.70 27.17 -2.68
CA LEU A 475 17.76 28.19 -3.11
C LEU A 475 17.45 29.06 -1.89
N LYS A 476 18.16 30.18 -1.77
CA LYS A 476 17.98 31.14 -0.69
C LYS A 476 16.65 31.86 -0.82
N ASN A 477 15.89 31.93 0.26
CA ASN A 477 14.76 32.81 0.41
C ASN A 477 15.25 34.23 0.72
N ILE A 478 15.05 35.18 -0.19
CA ILE A 478 15.43 36.58 0.00
C ILE A 478 14.32 37.45 0.60
N ALA A 479 13.16 36.88 0.88
CA ALA A 479 12.09 37.55 1.60
C ALA A 479 12.44 37.66 3.11
N LEU A 480 11.82 38.62 3.81
CA LEU A 480 11.97 38.72 5.26
C LEU A 480 11.19 37.59 5.96
N PRO A 481 11.56 37.24 7.21
CA PRO A 481 10.83 36.22 7.97
C PRO A 481 9.34 36.55 8.07
N GLY A 482 8.49 35.62 7.61
CA GLY A 482 7.03 35.77 7.58
C GLY A 482 6.45 36.46 6.35
N ASP A 483 7.27 36.92 5.41
CA ASP A 483 6.81 37.37 4.09
C ASP A 483 6.70 36.18 3.12
N SER A 484 5.99 36.37 2.00
CA SER A 484 5.92 35.37 0.93
C SER A 484 7.32 35.04 0.39
N CYS A 485 7.69 33.76 0.37
CA CYS A 485 9.01 33.28 -0.02
C CYS A 485 9.39 33.74 -1.43
N GLN A 486 10.66 34.13 -1.60
CA GLN A 486 11.27 34.44 -2.88
C GLN A 486 12.59 33.69 -3.00
N PHE A 487 12.58 32.58 -3.74
CA PHE A 487 13.73 31.70 -3.85
C PHE A 487 14.66 32.10 -5.01
N ILE A 488 15.96 32.22 -4.72
CA ILE A 488 17.02 32.41 -5.72
C ILE A 488 18.12 31.35 -5.55
N GLU A 489 18.56 30.74 -6.65
CA GLU A 489 19.73 29.86 -6.60
C GLU A 489 20.95 30.66 -6.13
N THR A 490 21.57 30.23 -5.03
CA THR A 490 22.71 30.90 -4.40
C THR A 490 23.90 29.95 -4.33
N PRO A 491 25.09 30.34 -4.84
CA PRO A 491 26.28 29.52 -4.76
C PRO A 491 26.66 29.20 -3.32
N SER A 492 27.07 27.96 -3.06
CA SER A 492 27.55 27.53 -1.74
C SER A 492 28.52 26.35 -1.83
N THR A 493 29.12 25.96 -0.71
CA THR A 493 29.93 24.74 -0.62
C THR A 493 29.14 23.47 -0.98
N LEU A 494 27.81 23.49 -0.90
CA LEU A 494 26.96 22.37 -1.33
C LEU A 494 27.13 22.02 -2.81
N ASP A 495 27.46 22.99 -3.67
CA ASP A 495 27.69 22.77 -5.11
C ASP A 495 28.83 21.77 -5.37
N SER A 496 29.79 21.70 -4.44
CA SER A 496 30.96 20.83 -4.52
C SER A 496 30.74 19.46 -3.86
N LEU A 497 29.71 19.33 -3.00
CA LEU A 497 29.39 18.09 -2.33
C LEU A 497 28.72 17.12 -3.32
N LYS A 498 29.13 15.85 -3.27
CA LYS A 498 28.50 14.76 -4.02
C LYS A 498 28.12 13.65 -3.07
N LEU A 499 26.82 13.38 -2.98
CA LEU A 499 26.24 12.28 -2.21
C LEU A 499 26.18 10.99 -3.04
N ASP A 500 25.73 9.92 -2.41
CA ASP A 500 25.35 8.71 -3.15
C ASP A 500 24.11 8.97 -4.02
N PRO A 501 23.92 8.22 -5.11
CA PRO A 501 22.78 8.39 -5.99
C PRO A 501 21.42 8.26 -5.30
N PHE A 502 20.42 8.97 -5.81
CA PHE A 502 19.07 9.06 -5.23
C PHE A 502 19.04 9.56 -3.78
N PRO A 503 19.75 10.65 -3.43
CA PRO A 503 19.86 11.13 -2.06
C PRO A 503 18.49 11.54 -1.51
N LYS A 504 18.33 11.34 -0.20
CA LYS A 504 17.22 11.84 0.62
C LYS A 504 17.86 12.49 1.84
N ILE A 505 17.79 13.81 1.90
CA ILE A 505 18.58 14.58 2.85
C ILE A 505 17.70 15.10 3.98
N THR A 506 18.29 15.21 5.16
CA THR A 506 17.74 16.01 6.26
C THR A 506 18.88 16.73 6.95
N PHE A 507 18.64 17.97 7.35
CA PHE A 507 19.59 18.77 8.10
C PHE A 507 19.12 18.93 9.53
N PHE A 508 20.01 18.68 10.48
CA PHE A 508 19.72 18.81 11.91
C PHE A 508 21.01 18.93 12.70
N ASP A 509 20.97 19.61 13.84
CA ASP A 509 22.10 19.69 14.77
C ASP A 509 22.18 18.39 15.60
N PHE A 510 22.79 17.34 15.04
CA PHE A 510 22.81 16.02 15.66
C PHE A 510 23.83 15.91 16.80
N ASN A 511 24.90 16.71 16.75
CA ASN A 511 25.96 16.75 17.77
C ASN A 511 25.76 17.89 18.81
N ARG A 512 24.73 18.72 18.65
CA ARG A 512 24.36 19.84 19.54
C ARG A 512 25.42 20.96 19.58
N ASP A 513 26.10 21.21 18.47
CA ASP A 513 27.09 22.28 18.33
C ASP A 513 26.52 23.57 17.71
N SER A 514 25.20 23.62 17.49
CA SER A 514 24.47 24.73 16.87
C SER A 514 24.76 24.93 15.37
N LEU A 515 25.40 23.97 14.70
CA LEU A 515 25.51 23.93 13.24
C LEU A 515 24.59 22.82 12.69
N PRO A 516 23.92 23.04 11.55
CA PRO A 516 23.16 21.98 10.91
C PRO A 516 24.13 20.97 10.27
N ASP A 517 24.13 19.74 10.79
CA ASP A 517 24.75 18.59 10.16
C ASP A 517 23.83 18.04 9.06
N LEU A 518 24.40 17.25 8.14
CA LEU A 518 23.67 16.59 7.07
C LEU A 518 23.58 15.07 7.32
N LEU A 519 22.37 14.54 7.34
CA LEU A 519 22.10 13.11 7.28
C LEU A 519 21.48 12.77 5.93
N ALA A 520 22.14 11.89 5.18
CA ALA A 520 21.70 11.47 3.87
C ALA A 520 21.38 9.97 3.86
N GLY A 521 20.14 9.64 3.51
CA GLY A 521 19.80 8.34 2.97
C GLY A 521 19.93 8.33 1.44
N SER A 522 19.82 7.15 0.85
CA SER A 522 19.93 6.95 -0.60
C SER A 522 19.23 5.66 -1.02
N LYS A 523 19.37 5.24 -2.28
CA LYS A 523 19.00 3.89 -2.74
C LYS A 523 19.65 2.78 -1.90
N GLU A 524 20.79 3.06 -1.27
CA GLU A 524 21.53 2.11 -0.44
C GLU A 524 20.85 1.85 0.91
N THR A 525 21.24 0.76 1.58
CA THR A 525 20.66 0.29 2.85
C THR A 525 21.34 0.89 4.08
N TYR A 526 22.02 2.02 3.93
CA TYR A 526 22.75 2.70 4.99
C TYR A 526 22.55 4.20 4.94
N LEU A 527 22.76 4.86 6.07
CA LEU A 527 22.80 6.32 6.15
C LEU A 527 24.25 6.82 6.08
N LYS A 528 24.44 8.04 5.57
CA LYS A 528 25.69 8.78 5.67
C LYS A 528 25.48 10.04 6.48
N TYR A 529 26.24 10.17 7.56
CA TYR A 529 26.28 11.34 8.42
C TYR A 529 27.47 12.23 8.08
N TYR A 530 27.21 13.51 7.89
CA TYR A 530 28.16 14.55 7.54
C TYR A 530 28.12 15.63 8.62
N GLU A 531 29.11 15.61 9.51
CA GLU A 531 29.27 16.64 10.55
C GLU A 531 29.72 17.96 9.91
N ASN A 532 29.01 19.05 10.20
CA ASN A 532 29.35 20.39 9.73
C ASN A 532 30.31 21.06 10.73
N THR A 533 31.50 21.43 10.26
CA THR A 533 32.47 22.22 11.06
C THR A 533 32.72 23.62 10.51
N GLY A 534 31.94 24.03 9.51
CA GLY A 534 32.05 25.33 8.87
C GLY A 534 31.13 26.36 9.53
N LEU A 535 30.38 27.09 8.69
CA LEU A 535 29.43 28.11 9.13
C LEU A 535 28.03 27.78 8.59
N ARG A 536 27.02 28.44 9.16
CA ARG A 536 25.69 28.50 8.55
C ARG A 536 25.75 29.23 7.20
N GLY A 537 24.97 28.79 6.23
CA GLY A 537 25.01 29.25 4.84
C GLY A 537 26.24 28.81 4.04
N ASN A 538 27.27 28.28 4.70
CA ASN A 538 28.52 27.85 4.07
C ASN A 538 29.16 26.69 4.87
N PRO A 539 28.52 25.49 4.86
CA PRO A 539 28.98 24.37 5.67
C PRO A 539 30.31 23.81 5.17
N GLU A 540 31.11 23.28 6.08
CA GLU A 540 32.29 22.48 5.76
C GLU A 540 32.12 21.10 6.37
N PHE A 541 31.73 20.13 5.54
CA PHE A 541 31.47 18.78 6.01
C PHE A 541 32.75 17.96 6.17
N LYS A 542 32.90 17.31 7.32
CA LYS A 542 33.88 16.24 7.49
C LYS A 542 33.58 15.07 6.55
N LYS A 543 34.57 14.18 6.41
CA LYS A 543 34.36 12.91 5.71
C LYS A 543 33.18 12.16 6.33
N ALA A 544 32.22 11.77 5.48
CA ALA A 544 31.02 11.09 5.89
C ALA A 544 31.30 9.82 6.70
N ILE A 545 30.49 9.60 7.74
CA ILE A 545 30.45 8.35 8.49
C ILE A 545 29.27 7.53 7.97
N THR A 546 29.56 6.35 7.43
CA THR A 546 28.54 5.40 6.98
C THR A 546 27.99 4.61 8.15
N LYS A 547 26.67 4.67 8.37
CA LYS A 547 25.95 3.87 9.37
C LYS A 547 25.15 2.76 8.68
N LYS A 548 25.75 1.57 8.63
CA LYS A 548 25.06 0.35 8.19
C LYS A 548 24.25 -0.22 9.35
N ASN A 549 23.12 -0.86 9.04
CA ASN A 549 22.23 -1.48 10.02
C ASN A 549 21.96 -0.53 11.19
N PHE A 550 21.36 0.63 10.88
CA PHE A 550 21.18 1.69 11.86
C PHE A 550 20.38 1.16 13.06
N SER A 551 20.97 1.23 14.26
CA SER A 551 20.42 0.61 15.48
C SER A 551 20.15 -0.91 15.36
N GLY A 552 20.92 -1.62 14.53
CA GLY A 552 20.86 -3.07 14.40
C GLY A 552 19.82 -3.62 13.42
N ILE A 553 19.08 -2.77 12.70
CA ILE A 553 17.98 -3.19 11.82
C ILE A 553 18.43 -3.16 10.36
N SER A 554 18.03 -4.18 9.60
CA SER A 554 18.10 -4.14 8.13
C SER A 554 17.05 -3.19 7.55
N LEU A 555 17.49 -2.11 6.91
CA LEU A 555 16.61 -1.14 6.25
C LEU A 555 16.39 -1.44 4.76
N ALA A 556 16.50 -2.71 4.35
CA ALA A 556 16.40 -3.15 2.97
C ALA A 556 15.00 -3.65 2.60
N ASP A 557 14.61 -3.49 1.34
CA ASP A 557 13.50 -4.23 0.73
C ASP A 557 13.94 -5.61 0.22
N GLU A 558 12.98 -6.36 -0.34
CA GLU A 558 13.23 -7.70 -0.91
C GLU A 558 14.21 -7.71 -2.10
N PHE A 559 14.57 -6.55 -2.64
CA PHE A 559 15.54 -6.37 -3.72
C PHE A 559 16.90 -5.86 -3.22
N GLY A 560 17.04 -5.65 -1.91
CA GLY A 560 18.25 -5.10 -1.30
C GLY A 560 18.39 -3.59 -1.43
N ASN A 561 17.31 -2.85 -1.75
CA ASN A 561 17.32 -1.39 -1.80
C ASN A 561 16.80 -0.77 -0.49
N GLY A 562 17.36 0.37 -0.09
CA GLY A 562 16.92 1.12 1.08
C GLY A 562 15.95 2.26 0.75
N TYR A 563 16.31 3.15 -0.19
CA TYR A 563 15.61 4.42 -0.46
C TYR A 563 15.21 5.15 0.83
N LEU A 564 16.18 5.29 1.72
CA LEU A 564 15.95 5.74 3.10
C LEU A 564 15.64 7.23 3.13
N GLN A 565 14.46 7.62 3.61
CA GLN A 565 14.12 9.03 3.85
C GLN A 565 14.16 9.33 5.35
N PRO A 566 15.21 9.99 5.86
CA PRO A 566 15.27 10.45 7.24
C PRO A 566 14.41 11.71 7.44
N THR A 567 13.80 11.85 8.61
CA THR A 567 13.09 13.05 9.07
C THR A 567 13.25 13.19 10.57
N VAL A 568 13.62 14.39 11.02
CA VAL A 568 13.80 14.66 12.46
C VAL A 568 12.59 15.38 13.01
N ILE A 569 12.13 14.95 14.18
CA ILE A 569 11.06 15.60 14.94
C ILE A 569 11.58 15.83 16.36
N VAL A 570 11.44 17.07 16.82
CA VAL A 570 11.76 17.45 18.20
C VAL A 570 10.44 17.59 18.95
N SER A 571 10.26 16.75 19.96
CA SER A 571 9.06 16.77 20.81
C SER A 571 9.46 16.62 22.27
N ASP A 572 8.66 17.20 23.16
CA ASP A 572 8.82 17.04 24.60
C ASP A 572 8.40 15.64 25.08
N SER A 573 8.51 15.41 26.40
CA SER A 573 8.15 14.12 27.02
C SER A 573 6.66 13.75 26.91
N THR A 574 5.79 14.68 26.50
CA THR A 574 4.36 14.49 26.28
C THR A 574 3.99 14.33 24.81
N GLY A 575 4.97 14.45 23.90
CA GLY A 575 4.78 14.30 22.46
C GLY A 575 4.34 15.57 21.75
N VAL A 576 4.47 16.73 22.41
CA VAL A 576 4.22 18.07 21.85
C VAL A 576 5.48 18.59 21.17
N ASN A 577 5.35 19.15 19.97
CA ASN A 577 6.42 19.80 19.22
C ASN A 577 7.04 20.92 20.03
N THR A 578 8.37 20.97 20.05
CA THR A 578 9.10 22.04 20.71
C THR A 578 10.31 22.47 19.89
N ASN A 579 10.65 23.76 20.01
CA ASN A 579 11.84 24.36 19.40
C ASN A 579 13.04 24.34 20.37
N THR A 580 12.85 23.89 21.61
CA THR A 580 13.94 23.61 22.54
C THR A 580 14.44 22.19 22.31
N LEU A 581 15.75 22.02 22.16
CA LEU A 581 16.41 20.71 22.19
C LEU A 581 16.33 20.15 23.63
N ASP A 582 15.13 19.85 24.12
CA ASP A 582 14.89 19.32 25.46
C ASP A 582 15.23 17.83 25.50
N GLN A 583 16.52 17.52 25.64
CA GLN A 583 17.13 16.19 25.83
C GLN A 583 16.81 15.08 24.81
N LYS A 584 15.67 15.11 24.10
CA LYS A 584 15.12 14.05 23.24
C LYS A 584 14.92 14.52 21.81
N THR A 585 15.42 13.73 20.87
CA THR A 585 15.17 13.92 19.44
C THR A 585 14.68 12.61 18.85
N TYR A 586 13.64 12.68 18.02
CA TYR A 586 13.14 11.52 17.29
C TYR A 586 13.59 11.58 15.83
N LEU A 587 14.16 10.48 15.35
CA LEU A 587 14.51 10.29 13.95
C LEU A 587 13.55 9.25 13.37
N TYR A 588 12.85 9.63 12.32
CA TYR A 588 11.98 8.76 11.56
C TYR A 588 12.66 8.40 10.24
N ILE A 589 12.58 7.13 9.85
CA ILE A 589 13.16 6.65 8.59
C ILE A 589 12.10 5.88 7.83
N GLY A 590 11.63 6.45 6.72
CA GLY A 590 10.84 5.74 5.72
C GLY A 590 11.73 4.91 4.80
N THR A 591 11.27 3.74 4.38
CA THR A 591 12.05 2.79 3.57
C THR A 591 11.34 2.37 2.28
N ALA A 592 12.12 1.80 1.35
CA ALA A 592 11.65 1.13 0.13
C ALA A 592 10.68 -0.02 0.41
N SER A 593 10.77 -0.67 1.57
CA SER A 593 9.93 -1.80 1.95
C SER A 593 8.54 -1.40 2.44
N GLY A 594 8.27 -0.11 2.66
CA GLY A 594 6.96 0.33 3.18
C GLY A 594 6.92 0.60 4.68
N TRP A 595 8.05 0.40 5.36
CA TRP A 595 8.18 0.61 6.79
C TRP A 595 8.58 2.06 7.10
N LEU A 596 8.00 2.57 8.18
CA LEU A 596 8.42 3.77 8.88
C LEU A 596 8.99 3.35 10.23
N TYR A 597 10.27 3.59 10.46
CA TYR A 597 10.94 3.31 11.74
C TYR A 597 11.09 4.59 12.55
N GLN A 598 10.90 4.49 13.86
CA GLN A 598 11.12 5.58 14.81
C GLN A 598 12.29 5.24 15.73
N PHE A 599 13.27 6.14 15.78
CA PHE A 599 14.40 6.07 16.68
C PHE A 599 14.37 7.26 17.64
N VAL A 600 14.88 7.09 18.86
CA VAL A 600 15.01 8.16 19.84
C VAL A 600 16.45 8.33 20.27
N ASN A 601 16.88 9.57 20.43
CA ASN A 601 18.11 9.92 21.11
C ASN A 601 17.77 10.76 22.35
N ASP A 602 17.84 10.13 23.52
CA ASP A 602 17.65 10.76 24.84
C ASP A 602 18.99 11.30 25.42
N SER A 603 20.11 11.14 24.70
CA SER A 603 21.47 11.51 25.11
C SER A 603 21.89 12.82 24.44
N ALA A 604 22.65 13.64 25.17
CA ALA A 604 23.25 14.86 24.63
C ALA A 604 24.57 14.63 23.87
N ALA A 605 25.03 13.39 23.73
CA ALA A 605 26.44 13.13 23.45
C ALA A 605 26.78 12.90 21.98
N THR A 606 26.04 12.06 21.23
CA THR A 606 26.43 11.71 19.85
C THR A 606 25.27 11.25 18.95
N PHE A 607 25.46 11.32 17.62
CA PHE A 607 24.58 10.71 16.63
C PHE A 607 24.46 9.17 16.74
N ASP A 608 25.41 8.51 17.40
CA ASP A 608 25.38 7.05 17.57
C ASP A 608 24.38 6.55 18.64
N ASP A 609 23.80 7.46 19.41
CA ASP A 609 22.95 7.11 20.56
C ASP A 609 21.47 6.84 20.18
N TYR A 610 21.09 6.96 18.90
CA TYR A 610 19.72 6.69 18.45
C TYR A 610 19.35 5.20 18.62
N GLN A 611 18.32 4.92 19.41
CA GLN A 611 17.77 3.59 19.66
C GLN A 611 16.41 3.41 18.98
N LEU A 612 16.16 2.23 18.40
CA LEU A 612 14.84 1.90 17.87
C LEU A 612 13.77 1.96 18.98
N CYS A 613 12.67 2.65 18.70
CA CYS A 613 11.50 2.73 19.58
C CYS A 613 10.33 1.90 19.08
N ASP A 614 9.98 2.08 17.81
CA ASP A 614 8.75 1.54 17.22
C ASP A 614 8.88 1.49 15.69
N SER A 615 7.96 0.78 15.05
CA SER A 615 7.84 0.74 13.59
C SER A 615 6.38 0.64 13.14
N LEU A 616 6.11 1.13 11.94
CA LEU A 616 4.77 1.14 11.36
C LEU A 616 4.85 0.79 9.87
N PHE A 617 4.05 -0.19 9.45
CA PHE A 617 3.95 -0.59 8.05
C PHE A 617 2.81 0.16 7.37
N LEU A 618 3.12 0.92 6.32
CA LEU A 618 2.17 1.85 5.70
C LEU A 618 1.49 1.30 4.44
N TYR A 619 1.57 -0.01 4.18
CA TYR A 619 0.97 -0.67 3.02
C TYR A 619 1.22 0.07 1.70
N ASN A 620 2.48 0.48 1.51
CA ASN A 620 3.00 1.01 0.25
C ASN A 620 4.51 0.71 0.20
N ARG A 621 5.23 1.29 -0.75
CA ARG A 621 6.69 1.21 -0.85
C ARG A 621 7.27 2.62 -0.99
N TYR A 622 8.56 2.76 -0.72
CA TYR A 622 9.29 4.03 -0.83
C TYR A 622 8.65 5.15 -0.02
N VAL A 623 8.42 4.90 1.27
CA VAL A 623 7.77 5.85 2.17
C VAL A 623 8.69 7.06 2.38
N THR A 624 8.17 8.26 2.13
CA THR A 624 8.91 9.51 2.31
C THR A 624 8.19 10.44 3.29
N PRO A 625 8.41 10.27 4.62
CA PRO A 625 7.73 11.10 5.61
C PRO A 625 8.31 12.51 5.63
N PHE A 626 7.48 13.48 6.01
CA PHE A 626 7.87 14.83 6.43
C PHE A 626 6.88 15.30 7.48
N SER A 627 7.34 16.06 8.50
CA SER A 627 6.49 16.45 9.63
C SER A 627 6.20 17.94 9.68
N GLY A 628 5.02 18.29 10.21
CA GLY A 628 4.58 19.65 10.51
C GLY A 628 3.30 19.61 11.35
N ASP A 629 2.96 20.70 12.04
CA ASP A 629 1.70 20.83 12.80
C ASP A 629 0.60 21.36 11.86
N LEU A 630 -0.17 20.45 11.25
CA LEU A 630 -1.18 20.78 10.24
C LEU A 630 -2.52 21.22 10.84
N ASN A 631 -2.80 20.79 12.08
CA ASN A 631 -4.09 21.03 12.74
C ASN A 631 -3.99 21.93 14.00
N GLY A 632 -2.82 22.48 14.30
CA GLY A 632 -2.63 23.44 15.38
C GLY A 632 -2.70 22.84 16.78
N ASP A 633 -2.68 21.51 16.93
CA ASP A 633 -2.70 20.83 18.23
C ASP A 633 -1.29 20.75 18.87
N ASN A 634 -0.28 21.25 18.16
CA ASN A 634 1.14 21.21 18.51
C ASN A 634 1.71 19.80 18.62
N LYS A 635 1.06 18.77 18.07
CA LYS A 635 1.66 17.45 17.90
C LYS A 635 2.28 17.36 16.50
N PRO A 636 3.26 16.46 16.30
CA PRO A 636 3.76 16.19 14.96
C PRO A 636 2.70 15.46 14.16
N ASP A 637 2.18 16.10 13.10
CA ASP A 637 1.54 15.40 11.99
C ASP A 637 2.62 15.03 10.97
N MET A 638 2.33 14.05 10.12
CA MET A 638 3.20 13.71 9.00
C MET A 638 2.41 13.68 7.70
N ILE A 639 2.99 14.22 6.65
CA ILE A 639 2.64 13.89 5.28
C ILE A 639 3.67 12.89 4.77
N PHE A 640 3.25 11.89 3.99
CA PHE A 640 4.20 11.01 3.34
C PHE A 640 3.84 10.76 1.88
N GLY A 641 4.88 10.74 1.04
CA GLY A 641 4.80 10.25 -0.33
C GLY A 641 5.16 8.76 -0.41
N MET A 642 5.01 8.21 -1.61
CA MET A 642 5.05 6.76 -1.81
C MET A 642 5.33 6.39 -3.28
N ASN A 643 5.59 5.10 -3.54
CA ASN A 643 5.95 4.65 -4.88
C ASN A 643 4.87 4.96 -5.92
N THR A 644 3.60 4.91 -5.53
CA THR A 644 2.46 5.13 -6.42
C THR A 644 2.15 6.61 -6.68
N GLY A 645 3.01 7.52 -6.24
CA GLY A 645 2.99 8.92 -6.65
C GLY A 645 2.02 9.85 -5.93
N GLY A 646 1.17 9.36 -5.04
CA GLY A 646 0.29 10.22 -4.25
C GLY A 646 0.75 10.50 -2.83
N ALA A 647 -0.11 11.15 -2.07
CA ALA A 647 0.12 11.55 -0.69
C ALA A 647 -0.77 10.78 0.29
N SER A 648 -0.35 10.73 1.54
CA SER A 648 -1.16 10.33 2.69
C SER A 648 -0.76 11.16 3.91
N ILE A 649 -1.70 11.36 4.84
CA ILE A 649 -1.44 12.08 6.10
C ILE A 649 -1.54 11.09 7.27
N LEU A 650 -0.60 11.21 8.20
CA LEU A 650 -0.63 10.59 9.52
C LEU A 650 -0.87 11.67 10.57
N MET A 651 -1.95 11.54 11.33
CA MET A 651 -2.21 12.35 12.52
C MET A 651 -2.21 11.48 13.76
N LYS A 652 -1.85 12.05 14.91
CA LYS A 652 -2.04 11.36 16.19
C LYS A 652 -3.49 11.48 16.64
N ASP A 653 -4.01 10.43 17.27
CA ASP A 653 -5.32 10.42 17.93
C ASP A 653 -6.55 10.69 17.02
N ALA A 654 -6.37 10.83 15.71
CA ALA A 654 -7.44 11.14 14.76
C ALA A 654 -7.23 10.42 13.41
N GLY A 655 -8.27 9.73 12.94
CA GLY A 655 -8.26 9.03 11.65
C GLY A 655 -8.36 7.52 11.76
N PHE A 656 -8.04 6.85 10.66
CA PHE A 656 -8.13 5.40 10.51
C PHE A 656 -6.97 4.66 11.19
N ILE A 657 -7.30 3.61 11.94
CA ILE A 657 -6.32 2.73 12.59
C ILE A 657 -5.61 1.92 11.52
N ILE A 658 -4.29 2.05 11.43
CA ILE A 658 -3.49 1.27 10.50
C ILE A 658 -3.45 -0.19 10.98
N PRO A 659 -3.89 -1.16 10.16
CA PRO A 659 -3.89 -2.56 10.53
C PRO A 659 -2.46 -3.08 10.73
N LYS A 660 -2.33 -4.17 11.48
CA LYS A 660 -1.04 -4.85 11.65
C LYS A 660 -0.61 -5.51 10.33
N PRO A 661 0.70 -5.49 9.99
CA PRO A 661 1.22 -6.11 8.78
C PRO A 661 0.90 -7.60 8.71
N LYS A 662 0.79 -8.13 7.48
CA LYS A 662 0.57 -9.56 7.23
C LYS A 662 1.81 -10.33 7.71
N GLU A 663 1.67 -11.61 8.05
CA GLU A 663 2.78 -12.43 8.60
C GLU A 663 4.09 -12.35 7.80
N LYS A 664 4.00 -12.29 6.46
CA LYS A 664 5.19 -12.20 5.60
C LYS A 664 5.75 -10.79 5.41
N ASP A 665 4.95 -9.78 5.74
CA ASP A 665 5.36 -8.38 5.70
C ASP A 665 5.95 -7.97 7.06
N LYS A 666 5.82 -8.82 8.10
CA LYS A 666 6.45 -8.60 9.40
C LYS A 666 7.95 -8.48 9.23
N ASP A 667 8.52 -7.48 9.90
CA ASP A 667 9.96 -7.36 10.03
C ASP A 667 10.50 -8.59 10.78
N PRO A 668 11.38 -9.41 10.16
CA PRO A 668 11.92 -10.61 10.77
C PRO A 668 12.82 -10.34 11.99
N GLU A 669 13.27 -9.09 12.19
CA GLU A 669 14.20 -8.70 13.26
C GLU A 669 13.51 -7.97 14.42
N ILE A 670 12.23 -7.58 14.25
CA ILE A 670 11.42 -6.98 15.32
C ILE A 670 10.46 -8.04 15.89
N ILE A 671 10.82 -8.56 17.06
CA ILE A 671 9.82 -9.15 17.95
C ILE A 671 8.92 -7.99 18.37
N ASP A 672 7.63 -8.03 18.03
CA ASP A 672 6.64 -7.12 18.62
C ASP A 672 6.74 -7.25 20.15
N THR A 673 7.44 -6.31 20.77
CA THR A 673 7.62 -6.27 22.24
C THR A 673 6.46 -5.57 22.93
N THR A 674 5.41 -5.21 22.18
CA THR A 674 4.23 -4.49 22.67
C THR A 674 2.96 -5.32 22.69
N THR A 675 2.99 -6.56 22.19
CA THR A 675 1.92 -7.52 22.42
C THR A 675 2.18 -8.35 23.66
N VAL A 676 1.18 -8.38 24.57
CA VAL A 676 0.88 -9.63 25.25
C VAL A 676 0.76 -10.67 24.15
N MET A 677 1.65 -11.66 24.14
CA MET A 677 1.59 -12.76 23.19
C MET A 677 0.19 -13.37 23.20
N GLU A 678 -0.65 -13.04 22.23
CA GLU A 678 -1.60 -14.02 21.72
C GLU A 678 -0.75 -14.94 20.85
N ASN A 679 -0.23 -15.99 21.51
CA ASN A 679 0.28 -17.15 20.81
C ASN A 679 -0.86 -17.75 19.99
N ASN A 680 -1.06 -17.26 18.77
CA ASN A 680 -1.78 -17.94 17.71
C ASN A 680 -0.94 -19.10 17.13
N SER A 681 -0.15 -19.76 17.98
CA SER A 681 0.45 -21.05 17.69
C SER A 681 -0.58 -22.14 17.97
N HIS A 682 -1.68 -22.22 17.21
CA HIS A 682 -2.64 -23.35 17.27
C HIS A 682 -2.85 -23.95 18.69
N GLN A 683 -2.97 -23.11 19.73
CA GLN A 683 -3.23 -23.61 21.07
C GLN A 683 -4.71 -23.93 21.11
N LYS A 684 -5.01 -25.23 21.15
CA LYS A 684 -6.33 -25.79 21.40
C LYS A 684 -7.03 -24.94 22.47
N THR A 685 -8.12 -24.25 22.09
CA THR A 685 -8.86 -23.39 23.00
C THR A 685 -9.46 -24.25 24.11
N LEU A 686 -8.98 -24.11 25.34
CA LEU A 686 -9.45 -24.89 26.49
C LEU A 686 -10.63 -24.24 27.20
N TRP A 687 -10.78 -22.91 27.06
CA TRP A 687 -11.81 -22.13 27.75
C TRP A 687 -12.53 -21.15 26.82
N LYS A 688 -13.85 -21.04 26.99
CA LYS A 688 -14.73 -20.06 26.34
C LYS A 688 -15.37 -19.15 27.38
N VAL A 689 -15.55 -17.88 27.04
CA VAL A 689 -16.14 -16.85 27.90
C VAL A 689 -17.29 -16.17 27.15
N TYR A 690 -18.51 -16.27 27.66
CA TYR A 690 -19.70 -15.70 27.01
C TYR A 690 -20.86 -15.41 27.98
N PRO A 691 -21.74 -14.43 27.70
CA PRO A 691 -21.60 -13.46 26.63
C PRO A 691 -20.39 -12.54 26.89
N ASN A 692 -19.79 -12.03 25.83
CA ASN A 692 -18.73 -11.06 25.91
C ASN A 692 -18.84 -10.16 24.68
N PRO A 693 -19.38 -8.93 24.82
CA PRO A 693 -19.58 -8.18 26.07
C PRO A 693 -20.66 -8.73 27.04
N ALA A 694 -20.57 -8.39 28.32
CA ALA A 694 -21.48 -8.82 29.38
C ALA A 694 -21.99 -7.66 30.27
N ASN A 695 -23.23 -7.77 30.77
CA ASN A 695 -23.81 -6.84 31.75
C ASN A 695 -23.56 -7.34 33.17
N ASP A 696 -24.39 -8.25 33.68
CA ASP A 696 -24.32 -8.62 35.11
C ASP A 696 -23.63 -9.97 35.33
N LYS A 697 -23.58 -10.82 34.29
CA LYS A 697 -23.08 -12.18 34.40
C LYS A 697 -22.29 -12.58 33.17
N VAL A 698 -21.23 -13.35 33.39
CA VAL A 698 -20.43 -13.98 32.35
C VAL A 698 -20.23 -15.46 32.66
N THR A 699 -20.33 -16.31 31.64
CA THR A 699 -20.14 -17.76 31.74
C THR A 699 -18.75 -18.12 31.24
N ILE A 700 -18.08 -19.01 31.97
CA ILE A 700 -16.80 -19.59 31.60
C ILE A 700 -17.00 -21.09 31.45
N GLU A 701 -16.81 -21.57 30.24
CA GLU A 701 -16.97 -22.97 29.86
C GLU A 701 -15.61 -23.59 29.55
N ILE A 702 -15.34 -24.74 30.16
CA ILE A 702 -14.20 -25.60 29.86
C ILE A 702 -14.57 -26.50 28.67
N ILE A 703 -13.84 -26.38 27.56
CA ILE A 703 -14.12 -27.12 26.32
C ILE A 703 -13.53 -28.54 26.37
N ASP A 704 -12.35 -28.70 27.00
CA ASP A 704 -11.73 -30.02 27.19
C ASP A 704 -11.58 -30.34 28.69
N HIS A 705 -12.45 -31.22 29.19
CA HIS A 705 -12.49 -31.59 30.60
C HIS A 705 -11.29 -32.44 31.07
N GLN A 706 -10.51 -33.05 30.18
CA GLN A 706 -9.37 -33.89 30.59
C GLN A 706 -8.10 -33.07 30.89
N GLU A 707 -7.93 -31.91 30.28
CA GLU A 707 -6.72 -31.07 30.41
C GLU A 707 -6.89 -29.84 31.31
N ALA A 708 -8.10 -29.58 31.82
CA ALA A 708 -8.47 -28.37 32.55
C ALA A 708 -8.74 -28.55 34.05
N SER A 709 -8.35 -29.69 34.64
CA SER A 709 -8.49 -29.90 36.09
C SER A 709 -7.59 -28.92 36.89
N ASN A 710 -8.08 -28.46 38.04
CA ASN A 710 -7.42 -27.49 38.94
C ASN A 710 -7.13 -26.10 38.31
N THR A 711 -8.01 -25.60 37.45
CA THR A 711 -7.89 -24.24 36.90
C THR A 711 -8.13 -23.16 37.95
N GLN A 712 -7.18 -22.25 38.06
CA GLN A 712 -7.28 -20.96 38.72
C GLN A 712 -7.82 -19.92 37.75
N LEU A 713 -8.73 -19.10 38.25
CA LEU A 713 -9.27 -17.94 37.57
C LEU A 713 -8.83 -16.67 38.29
N LEU A 714 -8.38 -15.69 37.52
CA LEU A 714 -8.10 -14.32 37.95
C LEU A 714 -8.83 -13.36 37.01
N LEU A 715 -9.68 -12.49 37.54
CA LEU A 715 -10.24 -11.37 36.79
C LEU A 715 -9.47 -10.11 37.20
N GLN A 716 -8.89 -9.43 36.22
CA GLN A 716 -8.05 -8.25 36.44
C GLN A 716 -8.63 -7.04 35.72
N ASN A 717 -8.52 -5.85 36.31
CA ASN A 717 -8.80 -4.60 35.62
C ASN A 717 -7.63 -4.19 34.70
N ILE A 718 -7.81 -3.12 33.92
CA ILE A 718 -6.78 -2.60 33.00
C ILE A 718 -5.44 -2.23 33.68
N ASN A 719 -5.45 -1.98 35.00
CA ASN A 719 -4.25 -1.65 35.76
C ASN A 719 -3.55 -2.92 36.32
N GLY A 720 -4.00 -4.11 35.93
CA GLY A 720 -3.48 -5.40 36.42
C GLY A 720 -3.91 -5.75 37.85
N GLN A 721 -4.80 -4.97 38.46
CA GLN A 721 -5.31 -5.28 39.79
C GLN A 721 -6.34 -6.41 39.70
N THR A 722 -6.16 -7.44 40.51
CA THR A 722 -7.09 -8.57 40.57
C THR A 722 -8.35 -8.15 41.32
N VAL A 723 -9.48 -8.14 40.63
CA VAL A 723 -10.81 -7.80 41.18
C VAL A 723 -11.59 -9.05 41.60
N LEU A 724 -11.32 -10.21 41.01
CA LEU A 724 -11.91 -11.49 41.41
C LEU A 724 -10.89 -12.62 41.24
N LYS A 725 -10.91 -13.57 42.18
CA LYS A 725 -10.06 -14.76 42.11
C LYS A 725 -10.85 -16.00 42.52
N ALA A 726 -10.79 -17.05 41.72
CA ALA A 726 -11.38 -18.35 42.04
C ALA A 726 -10.38 -19.49 41.76
N GLN A 727 -10.57 -20.62 42.42
CA GLN A 727 -9.79 -21.84 42.21
C GLN A 727 -10.74 -23.02 42.02
N ASN A 728 -10.30 -24.04 41.29
CA ASN A 728 -11.05 -25.27 41.03
C ASN A 728 -12.44 -24.96 40.44
N ILE A 729 -12.44 -24.15 39.38
CA ILE A 729 -13.67 -23.78 38.68
C ILE A 729 -14.30 -25.02 38.02
N ASN A 730 -15.63 -25.11 38.05
CA ASN A 730 -16.39 -26.21 37.47
C ASN A 730 -16.26 -26.25 35.93
N PRO A 731 -16.74 -27.31 35.25
CA PRO A 731 -16.87 -27.33 33.79
C PRO A 731 -17.55 -26.09 33.18
N ILE A 732 -18.58 -25.58 33.87
CA ILE A 732 -19.28 -24.35 33.52
C ILE A 732 -19.41 -23.52 34.80
N ASN A 733 -18.95 -22.26 34.76
CA ASN A 733 -19.07 -21.33 35.88
C ASN A 733 -19.72 -20.05 35.41
N GLN A 734 -20.73 -19.60 36.13
CA GLN A 734 -21.29 -18.28 35.95
C GLN A 734 -20.68 -17.35 37.00
N LEU A 735 -19.99 -16.32 36.56
CA LEU A 735 -19.50 -15.25 37.40
C LEU A 735 -20.51 -14.11 37.43
N ASP A 736 -20.79 -13.62 38.62
CA ASP A 736 -21.49 -12.35 38.82
C ASP A 736 -20.46 -11.21 38.74
N ILE A 737 -20.72 -10.27 37.84
CA ILE A 737 -19.88 -9.09 37.58
C ILE A 737 -20.69 -7.80 37.71
N SER A 738 -21.88 -7.85 38.29
CA SER A 738 -22.79 -6.70 38.45
C SER A 738 -22.17 -5.55 39.24
N ASP A 739 -21.33 -5.86 40.24
CA ASP A 739 -20.63 -4.87 41.07
C ASP A 739 -19.38 -4.25 40.41
N LEU A 740 -19.01 -4.70 39.21
CA LEU A 740 -17.87 -4.16 38.46
C LEU A 740 -18.27 -2.93 37.65
N THR A 741 -17.42 -1.91 37.65
CA THR A 741 -17.62 -0.72 36.80
C THR A 741 -17.49 -1.06 35.33
N SER A 742 -18.28 -0.41 34.47
CA SER A 742 -18.20 -0.49 33.01
C SER A 742 -16.76 -0.22 32.52
N SER A 743 -16.09 -1.25 32.03
CA SER A 743 -14.68 -1.19 31.64
C SER A 743 -14.26 -2.47 30.91
N VAL A 744 -12.99 -2.53 30.51
CA VAL A 744 -12.34 -3.74 30.02
C VAL A 744 -11.67 -4.45 31.20
N TYR A 745 -11.92 -5.75 31.31
CA TYR A 745 -11.26 -6.65 32.25
C TYR A 745 -10.57 -7.78 31.49
N PHE A 746 -9.66 -8.49 32.16
CA PHE A 746 -8.99 -9.66 31.63
C PHE A 746 -9.23 -10.85 32.55
N ILE A 747 -9.81 -11.93 32.00
CA ILE A 747 -9.95 -13.22 32.67
C ILE A 747 -8.72 -14.05 32.35
N GLN A 748 -7.84 -14.25 33.32
CA GLN A 748 -6.71 -15.15 33.22
C GLN A 748 -7.06 -16.50 33.85
N LEU A 749 -7.04 -17.55 33.04
CA LEU A 749 -7.29 -18.94 33.41
C LEU A 749 -5.99 -19.70 33.35
N ARG A 750 -5.61 -20.37 34.43
CA ARG A 750 -4.33 -21.08 34.50
C ARG A 750 -4.45 -22.38 35.27
N ASN A 751 -3.86 -23.45 34.74
CA ASN A 751 -3.62 -24.70 35.46
C ASN A 751 -2.12 -25.07 35.40
N ALA A 752 -1.77 -26.31 35.74
CA ALA A 752 -0.36 -26.75 35.78
C ALA A 752 0.33 -26.72 34.41
N SER A 753 -0.42 -26.88 33.32
CA SER A 753 0.11 -27.08 31.96
C SER A 753 -0.26 -25.96 30.99
N HIS A 754 -1.31 -25.18 31.30
CA HIS A 754 -1.90 -24.21 30.39
C HIS A 754 -2.21 -22.89 31.09
N SER A 755 -2.10 -21.78 30.34
CA SER A 755 -2.49 -20.45 30.78
C SER A 755 -3.10 -19.70 29.59
N GLN A 756 -4.29 -19.15 29.76
CA GLN A 756 -4.99 -18.36 28.73
C GLN A 756 -5.53 -17.07 29.36
N SER A 757 -5.40 -15.95 28.64
CA SER A 757 -6.00 -14.67 29.02
C SER A 757 -7.09 -14.32 28.02
N ILE A 758 -8.27 -13.95 28.50
CA ILE A 758 -9.45 -13.64 27.67
C ILE A 758 -9.96 -12.26 28.06
N LYS A 759 -10.02 -11.34 27.10
CA LYS A 759 -10.61 -10.00 27.30
C LYS A 759 -12.09 -10.13 27.64
N LEU A 760 -12.59 -9.40 28.63
CA LEU A 760 -14.01 -9.28 28.99
C LEU A 760 -14.41 -7.81 28.91
N VAL A 761 -15.43 -7.49 28.12
CA VAL A 761 -16.03 -6.15 28.07
C VAL A 761 -17.25 -6.11 28.98
N LYS A 762 -17.18 -5.31 30.06
CA LYS A 762 -18.31 -5.02 30.97
C LYS A 762 -18.96 -3.72 30.53
N TYR A 763 -20.26 -3.79 30.21
CA TYR A 763 -21.07 -2.60 29.94
C TYR A 763 -21.58 -1.92 31.19
#